data_AF-A0A1F6MCE6-F1
#
_entry.id   AF-A0A1F6MCE6-F1
#
_cell.length_a   1.000
_cell.length_b   1.000
_cell.length_c   1.000
_cell.angle_alpha   90.00
_cell.angle_beta   90.00
_cell.angle_gamma   90.00
#
_symmetry.space_group_name_H-M   'P 1'
#
loop_
_entity.id
_entity.type
_entity.pdbx_description
1 polymer ?
#
loop_
_entity_poly.entity_id
_entity_poly.type
_entity_poly.pdbx_seq_one_letter_code
_entity_poly.pdbx_strand_id
1 'polypeptide(L)'
;MNKRRGLAVALVSAIFLAIPIWLQSYSERSTHPALTYEMIALFNESFPKLALSKQEIEWVIQGSRDEDIWPRWINHFYNPTTNSGWGAQKFGWFPSSMAINLAKLLLSDYPPVPSKYWAVMPNIQAQYKNFGGDRTWQRALYEWSHDNKYEAYYTLGHILHLLEDATVPDHTRDDTHAHPLQSLTGDIGSPYELYAEQYIRDNEGTNLPITASALFAANFRPIILSRLVDYFEVLAGYSHSYFFSKDTIIGFPLPVIISSDDDYGYGKDKDGGIFLLARKRLQRGLGFSLNVVFSLNDPIYDAPILEAYFKRLSKEAILYGAGAIKLFRDEADEVKQSNVVLTKPQEKKGVVSLLNSLKNLKSVLPSATLSPDDKTDITEPLEYNAKTVSVVFAPVTPYTAEASSSSFLPELITISGSGSSSVAPQKIENSFEKIFDDEDQVVHIQPFSFSAVTSSDNFSYTAPSLVEIVIANVLTSTVGSSPETDVSSTINVSSTTTLTVVSNTLAISNITTSTIISLILPDETFTTTTTTPTTTPTTTTEVLVGDPAHIIINEIAWAGTSSDYPLDEWIELYNPTDSSIDLAGWKIVVGEVSVYWQKINNMIVEPKGYFLLEKRRDETLREITADVVYGDAILRNTGDKVALYNVQGGLVDEVDFLQGWPEQSSHGYRSLERIDSNNFAFDSANWRPSNDFRMLGKSYNGGLIYGSPRQANNGNVALNYRQEAPVRILKKEDNPYLLGYYEIPIGFKLIIGPGVVIKGYYPDSKMDIFGELEIQGNAAESVRMTSGKPQPKAGDWQGLWFHPGSVGNIVGLVMEYAGKDFRVNNFIYTGHVGQAIRAEQSTITISDSIFRENSSTTLYAYQSTSSVSHSSFATGKRAIEALGGNVHIESARFDSFIDPAGPIWIIGSWPNINEESIFINNVFNGPTIIAASLTSSARIFAAWPYHLNNIIVPTTTELIIDPGANIRLDPAGVLQIDGSLLAVGTDDLPIHFLPFDPVVSWGSLRFKGSGILRNIVAVHGNNNYPLPPGAAGMVMVENGKVAIEKSVLLDADNAGNTILSNFSDLQIVDSLIGQSEKRAFPTTGIGLNGGSLFLTNVTFKNLETGIRNQSLPLADLYQTSMDDNFINVDYHFDPPLFDVPSL
;
A
#
# COMPACT_ATOMS: atom_id res chain seq x y z
N MET A 1 7.84 -4.23 -51.32
CA MET A 1 7.89 -3.40 -50.11
C MET A 1 6.57 -3.36 -49.34
N ASN A 2 5.43 -3.00 -49.96
CA ASN A 2 4.19 -2.63 -49.24
C ASN A 2 3.69 -3.65 -48.20
N LYS A 3 3.77 -4.97 -48.45
CA LYS A 3 3.44 -6.00 -47.42
C LYS A 3 4.30 -5.89 -46.15
N ARG A 4 5.60 -5.60 -46.26
CA ARG A 4 6.49 -5.40 -45.08
C ARG A 4 6.16 -4.12 -44.33
N ARG A 5 5.75 -3.04 -45.02
CA ARG A 5 5.27 -1.81 -44.35
C ARG A 5 3.95 -2.05 -43.62
N GLY A 6 3.00 -2.76 -44.22
CA GLY A 6 1.75 -3.15 -43.55
C GLY A 6 1.98 -4.03 -42.32
N LEU A 7 2.91 -4.99 -42.41
CA LEU A 7 3.30 -5.82 -41.27
C LEU A 7 4.00 -5.02 -40.17
N ALA A 8 4.92 -4.11 -40.51
CA ALA A 8 5.59 -3.25 -39.54
C ALA A 8 4.61 -2.30 -38.84
N VAL A 9 3.65 -1.70 -39.56
CA VAL A 9 2.59 -0.89 -38.95
C VAL A 9 1.71 -1.75 -38.03
N ALA A 10 1.32 -2.96 -38.45
CA ALA A 10 0.55 -3.86 -37.60
C ALA A 10 1.32 -4.31 -36.33
N LEU A 11 2.63 -4.58 -36.45
CA LEU A 11 3.49 -4.94 -35.33
C LEU A 11 3.67 -3.76 -34.36
N VAL A 12 3.87 -2.54 -34.88
CA VAL A 12 3.97 -1.33 -34.05
C VAL A 12 2.62 -0.94 -33.43
N SER A 13 1.50 -1.14 -34.14
CA SER A 13 0.17 -1.03 -33.53
C SER A 13 -0.03 -2.07 -32.44
N ALA A 14 0.45 -3.31 -32.61
CA ALA A 14 0.40 -4.33 -31.57
C ALA A 14 1.26 -3.93 -30.36
N ILE A 15 2.48 -3.42 -30.56
CA ILE A 15 3.35 -2.91 -29.48
C ILE A 15 2.65 -1.77 -28.71
N PHE A 16 2.07 -0.79 -29.39
CA PHE A 16 1.32 0.32 -28.78
C PHE A 16 0.01 -0.12 -28.09
N LEU A 17 -0.53 -1.29 -28.44
CA LEU A 17 -1.75 -1.87 -27.86
C LEU A 17 -1.48 -2.96 -26.80
N ALA A 18 -0.24 -3.46 -26.69
CA ALA A 18 0.14 -4.60 -25.85
C ALA A 18 1.12 -4.23 -24.72
N ILE A 19 1.64 -3.00 -24.70
CA ILE A 19 2.30 -2.46 -23.52
C ILE A 19 1.25 -1.73 -22.67
N PRO A 20 0.87 -2.26 -21.49
CA PRO A 20 0.26 -1.43 -20.46
C PRO A 20 1.33 -0.48 -19.93
N ILE A 21 1.40 0.73 -20.50
CA ILE A 21 2.30 1.77 -20.00
C ILE A 21 1.59 2.42 -18.81
N TRP A 22 2.10 2.15 -17.61
CA TRP A 22 1.68 2.78 -16.36
C TRP A 22 2.26 4.20 -16.32
N LEU A 23 1.39 5.19 -16.51
CA LEU A 23 1.71 6.62 -16.54
C LEU A 23 0.64 7.33 -15.70
N GLN A 24 0.89 7.31 -14.39
CA GLN A 24 -0.04 7.69 -13.33
C GLN A 24 0.61 8.82 -12.52
N SER A 25 -0.12 9.92 -12.32
CA SER A 25 0.37 11.09 -11.58
C SER A 25 0.52 10.82 -10.08
N TYR A 26 -0.32 9.92 -9.60
CA TYR A 26 -0.44 9.46 -8.23
C TYR A 26 -0.91 8.00 -8.32
N SER A 27 -0.65 7.18 -7.31
CA SER A 27 -1.05 5.77 -7.39
C SER A 27 -2.58 5.64 -7.37
N GLU A 28 -3.13 4.96 -8.38
CA GLU A 28 -4.55 4.56 -8.49
C GLU A 28 -5.06 3.81 -7.24
N ARG A 29 -4.15 3.25 -6.43
CA ARG A 29 -4.47 2.37 -5.28
C ARG A 29 -4.28 3.03 -3.92
N SER A 30 -3.50 4.11 -3.84
CA SER A 30 -3.14 4.76 -2.58
C SER A 30 -3.46 6.25 -2.60
N THR A 31 -2.71 7.02 -3.39
CA THR A 31 -2.66 8.48 -3.26
C THR A 31 -3.89 9.18 -3.84
N HIS A 32 -4.37 8.78 -5.02
CA HIS A 32 -5.62 9.30 -5.60
C HIS A 32 -6.83 9.06 -4.65
N PRO A 33 -7.07 7.82 -4.15
CA PRO A 33 -8.08 7.57 -3.11
C PRO A 33 -7.95 8.40 -1.84
N ALA A 34 -6.73 8.74 -1.41
CA ALA A 34 -6.48 9.52 -0.21
C ALA A 34 -6.80 11.00 -0.43
N LEU A 35 -6.31 11.61 -1.51
CA LEU A 35 -6.58 13.02 -1.85
C LEU A 35 -8.07 13.25 -2.07
N THR A 36 -8.73 12.39 -2.85
CA THR A 36 -10.18 12.48 -3.11
C THR A 36 -10.98 12.32 -1.81
N TYR A 37 -10.57 11.48 -0.87
CA TYR A 37 -11.23 11.39 0.45
C TYR A 37 -11.11 12.70 1.25
N GLU A 38 -9.92 13.30 1.34
CA GLU A 38 -9.73 14.56 2.06
C GLU A 38 -10.44 15.76 1.38
N MET A 39 -10.57 15.77 0.04
CA MET A 39 -11.42 16.73 -0.67
C MET A 39 -12.88 16.64 -0.19
N ILE A 40 -13.43 15.43 -0.15
CA ILE A 40 -14.83 15.22 0.26
C ILE A 40 -15.01 15.47 1.76
N ALA A 41 -14.01 15.14 2.59
CA ALA A 41 -14.03 15.45 4.02
C ALA A 41 -14.05 16.98 4.26
N LEU A 42 -13.19 17.75 3.59
CA LEU A 42 -13.16 19.21 3.72
C LEU A 42 -14.45 19.86 3.18
N PHE A 43 -14.99 19.31 2.09
CA PHE A 43 -16.29 19.70 1.55
C PHE A 43 -17.42 19.44 2.57
N ASN A 44 -17.45 18.25 3.19
CA ASN A 44 -18.46 17.87 4.19
C ASN A 44 -18.39 18.75 5.45
N GLU A 45 -17.19 19.02 5.98
CA GLU A 45 -16.93 19.95 7.10
C GLU A 45 -17.42 21.38 6.77
N SER A 46 -17.18 21.83 5.53
CA SER A 46 -17.50 23.21 5.10
C SER A 46 -18.97 23.39 4.71
N PHE A 47 -19.64 22.35 4.23
CA PHE A 47 -21.01 22.39 3.72
C PHE A 47 -21.88 21.24 4.29
N PRO A 48 -22.06 21.12 5.61
CA PRO A 48 -22.72 19.97 6.25
C PRO A 48 -24.18 19.73 5.82
N LYS A 49 -24.84 20.71 5.18
CA LYS A 49 -26.18 20.55 4.58
C LYS A 49 -26.18 19.87 3.20
N LEU A 50 -25.02 19.76 2.56
CA LEU A 50 -24.80 19.14 1.25
C LEU A 50 -23.90 17.89 1.35
N ALA A 51 -23.57 17.46 2.57
CA ALA A 51 -22.57 16.43 2.83
C ALA A 51 -22.91 15.08 2.17
N LEU A 52 -21.91 14.44 1.57
CA LEU A 52 -22.03 13.13 0.94
C LEU A 52 -22.14 12.03 2.02
N SER A 53 -23.06 11.09 1.82
CA SER A 53 -23.14 9.88 2.64
C SER A 53 -21.93 8.97 2.42
N LYS A 54 -21.67 8.05 3.36
CA LYS A 54 -20.57 7.06 3.24
C LYS A 54 -20.58 6.30 1.90
N GLN A 55 -21.75 5.99 1.37
CA GLN A 55 -21.88 5.28 0.09
C GLN A 55 -21.54 6.19 -1.11
N GLU A 56 -21.96 7.46 -1.08
CA GLU A 56 -21.63 8.44 -2.12
C GLU A 56 -20.12 8.79 -2.11
N ILE A 57 -19.48 8.79 -0.93
CA ILE A 57 -18.02 8.93 -0.80
C ILE A 57 -17.29 7.81 -1.55
N GLU A 58 -17.65 6.54 -1.32
CA GLU A 58 -17.00 5.41 -2.01
C GLU A 58 -17.25 5.43 -3.53
N TRP A 59 -18.37 5.99 -4.01
CA TRP A 59 -18.62 6.14 -5.45
C TRP A 59 -17.67 7.14 -6.11
N VAL A 60 -17.46 8.31 -5.49
CA VAL A 60 -16.49 9.30 -5.97
C VAL A 60 -15.07 8.72 -5.93
N ILE A 61 -14.69 8.06 -4.84
CA ILE A 61 -13.36 7.44 -4.70
C ILE A 61 -13.16 6.32 -5.74
N GLN A 62 -14.16 5.48 -6.00
CA GLN A 62 -14.05 4.45 -7.03
C GLN A 62 -13.93 5.04 -8.44
N GLY A 63 -14.64 6.13 -8.74
CA GLY A 63 -14.51 6.83 -10.01
C GLY A 63 -13.16 7.52 -10.20
N SER A 64 -12.53 8.00 -9.12
CA SER A 64 -11.14 8.49 -9.14
C SER A 64 -10.19 7.36 -9.56
N ARG A 65 -10.27 6.17 -8.91
CA ARG A 65 -9.44 5.01 -9.29
C ARG A 65 -9.60 4.55 -10.74
N ASP A 66 -10.81 4.65 -11.28
CA ASP A 66 -11.13 4.10 -12.61
C ASP A 66 -10.78 5.04 -13.78
N GLU A 67 -10.20 6.23 -13.54
CA GLU A 67 -9.79 7.13 -14.63
C GLU A 67 -8.46 6.73 -15.27
N ASP A 68 -7.50 6.17 -14.52
CA ASP A 68 -6.21 5.69 -15.05
C ASP A 68 -6.31 4.44 -15.94
N ILE A 69 -7.51 3.86 -16.10
CA ILE A 69 -7.75 2.69 -16.94
C ILE A 69 -7.20 2.94 -18.35
N TRP A 70 -6.23 2.11 -18.75
CA TRP A 70 -5.58 2.20 -20.05
C TRP A 70 -6.61 2.23 -21.20
N PRO A 71 -6.49 3.13 -22.19
CA PRO A 71 -5.44 4.13 -22.42
C PRO A 71 -5.91 5.58 -22.14
N ARG A 72 -6.71 5.82 -21.09
CA ARG A 72 -7.28 7.15 -20.79
C ARG A 72 -6.21 8.19 -20.41
N TRP A 73 -5.17 7.76 -19.70
CA TRP A 73 -4.03 8.56 -19.21
C TRP A 73 -3.35 9.47 -20.24
N ILE A 74 -3.45 9.18 -21.54
CA ILE A 74 -2.94 10.07 -22.60
C ILE A 74 -3.58 11.47 -22.58
N ASN A 75 -4.68 11.65 -21.85
CA ASN A 75 -5.37 12.93 -21.70
C ASN A 75 -5.19 13.58 -20.32
N HIS A 76 -4.37 13.02 -19.42
CA HIS A 76 -4.22 13.50 -18.04
C HIS A 76 -3.24 14.69 -17.93
N PHE A 77 -2.54 15.00 -19.02
CA PHE A 77 -1.56 16.06 -19.12
C PHE A 77 -2.20 17.42 -19.44
N TYR A 78 -1.71 18.50 -18.82
CA TYR A 78 -2.06 19.86 -19.21
C TYR A 78 -0.94 20.87 -18.90
N ASN A 79 -0.28 21.37 -19.96
CA ASN A 79 0.68 22.46 -19.85
C ASN A 79 -0.02 23.83 -19.99
N PRO A 80 -0.03 24.66 -18.93
CA PRO A 80 -0.75 25.94 -18.92
C PRO A 80 -0.06 27.04 -19.73
N THR A 81 1.22 26.89 -20.08
CA THR A 81 1.96 27.92 -20.85
C THR A 81 1.78 27.76 -22.36
N THR A 82 1.59 26.52 -22.84
CA THR A 82 1.39 26.18 -24.26
C THR A 82 -0.06 25.85 -24.60
N ASN A 83 -0.94 25.74 -23.60
CA ASN A 83 -2.32 25.26 -23.74
C ASN A 83 -2.42 23.85 -24.36
N SER A 84 -1.42 23.00 -24.12
CA SER A 84 -1.30 21.67 -24.75
C SER A 84 -1.51 20.51 -23.76
N GLY A 85 -2.00 19.38 -24.26
CA GLY A 85 -2.03 18.10 -23.55
C GLY A 85 -0.81 17.25 -23.89
N TRP A 86 -0.96 15.93 -23.84
CA TRP A 86 0.11 14.99 -24.17
C TRP A 86 0.53 15.09 -25.64
N GLY A 87 1.80 15.40 -25.86
CA GLY A 87 2.50 15.42 -27.15
C GLY A 87 3.38 14.21 -27.38
N ALA A 88 3.42 13.24 -26.46
CA ALA A 88 4.28 12.06 -26.48
C ALA A 88 5.79 12.40 -26.49
N GLN A 89 6.16 13.52 -25.87
CA GLN A 89 7.56 13.91 -25.69
C GLN A 89 8.24 12.95 -24.69
N LYS A 90 9.51 12.59 -24.96
CA LYS A 90 10.30 11.61 -24.18
C LYS A 90 9.73 10.18 -24.12
N PHE A 91 8.87 9.78 -25.06
CA PHE A 91 8.34 8.41 -25.17
C PHE A 91 9.39 7.40 -25.70
N GLY A 92 10.60 7.41 -25.10
CA GLY A 92 11.77 6.65 -25.51
C GLY A 92 12.26 6.98 -26.92
N TRP A 93 12.71 5.94 -27.63
CA TRP A 93 13.13 5.99 -29.04
C TRP A 93 11.95 6.09 -30.03
N PHE A 94 10.70 6.09 -29.54
CA PHE A 94 9.52 6.10 -30.39
C PHE A 94 9.18 7.53 -30.84
N PRO A 95 9.06 7.83 -32.14
CA PRO A 95 8.79 9.19 -32.58
C PRO A 95 7.44 9.70 -32.06
N SER A 96 7.44 10.84 -31.38
CA SER A 96 6.25 11.45 -30.77
C SER A 96 5.12 11.68 -31.78
N SER A 97 5.45 12.13 -33.00
CA SER A 97 4.49 12.27 -34.10
C SER A 97 3.91 10.94 -34.59
N MET A 98 4.60 9.81 -34.37
CA MET A 98 4.07 8.48 -34.63
C MET A 98 3.13 8.03 -33.51
N ALA A 99 3.44 8.31 -32.24
CA ALA A 99 2.58 7.99 -31.09
C ALA A 99 1.24 8.74 -31.16
N ILE A 100 1.27 10.06 -31.39
CA ILE A 100 0.06 10.88 -31.53
C ILE A 100 -0.82 10.44 -32.72
N ASN A 101 -0.21 10.06 -33.84
CA ASN A 101 -0.97 9.53 -34.98
C ASN A 101 -1.49 8.10 -34.77
N LEU A 102 -0.86 7.33 -33.89
CA LEU A 102 -1.30 5.98 -33.54
C LEU A 102 -2.45 5.99 -32.51
N ALA A 103 -2.41 6.92 -31.55
CA ALA A 103 -3.55 7.25 -30.69
C ALA A 103 -4.79 7.67 -31.53
N LYS A 104 -4.61 8.59 -32.49
CA LYS A 104 -5.67 8.99 -33.45
C LYS A 104 -6.22 7.82 -34.30
N LEU A 105 -5.38 6.84 -34.63
CA LEU A 105 -5.80 5.72 -35.48
C LEU A 105 -6.61 4.66 -34.71
N LEU A 106 -6.37 4.54 -33.40
CA LEU A 106 -6.86 3.41 -32.60
C LEU A 106 -7.92 3.79 -31.57
N LEU A 107 -7.85 5.00 -31.02
CA LEU A 107 -8.59 5.40 -29.81
C LEU A 107 -9.74 6.37 -30.11
N SER A 108 -9.47 7.46 -30.81
CA SER A 108 -10.50 8.43 -31.24
C SER A 108 -10.10 9.18 -32.50
N ASP A 109 -11.08 9.73 -33.23
CA ASP A 109 -10.89 10.61 -34.40
C ASP A 109 -10.04 11.89 -34.10
N TYR A 110 -9.74 12.16 -32.83
CA TYR A 110 -9.02 13.34 -32.32
C TYR A 110 -7.62 13.00 -31.77
N PRO A 111 -6.66 13.95 -31.76
CA PRO A 111 -5.46 13.80 -30.92
C PRO A 111 -5.83 13.63 -29.44
N PRO A 112 -4.89 13.13 -28.61
CA PRO A 112 -4.93 13.35 -27.17
C PRO A 112 -5.13 14.84 -26.85
N VAL A 113 -5.94 15.15 -25.84
CA VAL A 113 -6.31 16.54 -25.49
C VAL A 113 -5.86 16.89 -24.07
N PRO A 114 -5.65 18.19 -23.76
CA PRO A 114 -5.52 18.69 -22.39
C PRO A 114 -6.55 18.10 -21.43
N SER A 115 -6.15 17.77 -20.20
CA SER A 115 -7.06 17.22 -19.16
C SER A 115 -8.28 18.12 -18.91
N LYS A 116 -8.09 19.45 -18.91
CA LYS A 116 -9.18 20.44 -18.80
C LYS A 116 -10.22 20.37 -19.92
N TYR A 117 -9.85 19.86 -21.10
CA TYR A 117 -10.75 19.63 -22.23
C TYR A 117 -11.30 18.20 -22.21
N TRP A 118 -10.47 17.22 -21.86
CA TRP A 118 -10.89 15.83 -21.65
C TRP A 118 -12.08 15.73 -20.68
N ALA A 119 -12.01 16.44 -19.55
CA ALA A 119 -13.08 16.51 -18.55
C ALA A 119 -14.41 17.12 -19.03
N VAL A 120 -14.44 17.81 -20.18
CA VAL A 120 -15.62 18.56 -20.67
C VAL A 120 -16.01 18.32 -22.13
N MET A 121 -15.37 17.38 -22.84
CA MET A 121 -15.61 17.11 -24.27
C MET A 121 -16.20 15.71 -24.50
N PRO A 122 -17.52 15.51 -24.26
CA PRO A 122 -18.15 14.19 -24.31
C PRO A 122 -18.08 13.54 -25.69
N ASN A 123 -17.97 14.32 -26.77
CA ASN A 123 -17.78 13.81 -28.14
C ASN A 123 -16.43 13.10 -28.38
N ILE A 124 -15.44 13.33 -27.52
CA ILE A 124 -14.15 12.64 -27.56
C ILE A 124 -14.23 11.40 -26.65
N GLN A 125 -14.61 11.58 -25.38
CA GLN A 125 -14.73 10.47 -24.43
C GLN A 125 -15.72 9.37 -24.89
N ALA A 126 -16.82 9.73 -25.57
CA ALA A 126 -17.80 8.78 -26.10
C ALA A 126 -17.24 7.83 -27.20
N GLN A 127 -15.99 7.99 -27.64
CA GLN A 127 -15.28 7.04 -28.52
C GLN A 127 -14.51 5.98 -27.72
N TYR A 128 -14.17 6.28 -26.47
CA TYR A 128 -13.50 5.39 -25.52
C TYR A 128 -14.51 4.43 -24.85
N LYS A 129 -15.55 3.98 -25.55
CA LYS A 129 -16.61 3.10 -25.01
C LYS A 129 -16.09 1.80 -24.38
N ASN A 130 -14.94 1.30 -24.85
CA ASN A 130 -14.30 0.10 -24.30
C ASN A 130 -13.40 0.39 -23.08
N PHE A 131 -13.20 1.67 -22.74
CA PHE A 131 -12.24 2.20 -21.77
C PHE A 131 -12.94 3.27 -20.90
N GLY A 132 -13.90 2.86 -20.07
CA GLY A 132 -14.68 3.73 -19.18
C GLY A 132 -15.79 4.57 -19.85
N GLY A 133 -15.67 4.89 -21.13
CA GLY A 133 -16.66 5.66 -21.90
C GLY A 133 -16.64 7.16 -21.62
N ASP A 134 -17.81 7.80 -21.78
CA ASP A 134 -18.02 9.22 -21.46
C ASP A 134 -18.10 9.44 -19.95
N ARG A 135 -17.08 10.11 -19.40
CA ARG A 135 -16.93 10.49 -17.99
C ARG A 135 -16.71 12.00 -17.82
N THR A 136 -17.41 12.80 -18.62
CA THR A 136 -17.31 14.26 -18.58
C THR A 136 -18.21 14.91 -17.53
N TRP A 137 -17.93 16.18 -17.21
CA TRP A 137 -18.74 16.99 -16.31
C TRP A 137 -20.20 17.09 -16.77
N GLN A 138 -20.42 17.24 -18.09
CA GLN A 138 -21.76 17.22 -18.69
C GLN A 138 -22.46 15.87 -18.51
N ARG A 139 -21.71 14.76 -18.45
CA ARG A 139 -22.26 13.44 -18.12
C ARG A 139 -22.65 13.35 -16.64
N ALA A 140 -21.82 13.83 -15.72
CA ALA A 140 -22.17 13.87 -14.29
C ALA A 140 -23.45 14.70 -14.04
N LEU A 141 -23.57 15.87 -14.65
CA LEU A 141 -24.76 16.72 -14.60
C LEU A 141 -25.99 16.06 -15.25
N TYR A 142 -25.82 15.33 -16.36
CA TYR A 142 -26.88 14.55 -16.99
C TYR A 142 -27.41 13.47 -16.04
N GLU A 143 -26.52 12.67 -15.44
CA GLU A 143 -26.95 11.55 -14.60
C GLU A 143 -27.64 12.06 -13.32
N TRP A 144 -27.20 13.20 -12.76
CA TRP A 144 -27.88 13.85 -11.64
C TRP A 144 -29.31 14.32 -11.97
N SER A 145 -29.52 14.89 -13.17
CA SER A 145 -30.85 15.33 -13.62
C SER A 145 -31.80 14.18 -13.95
N HIS A 146 -31.27 12.95 -14.08
CA HIS A 146 -32.02 11.71 -14.28
C HIS A 146 -32.04 10.82 -13.01
N ASP A 147 -31.82 11.42 -11.83
CA ASP A 147 -31.79 10.76 -10.50
C ASP A 147 -30.75 9.64 -10.32
N ASN A 148 -29.84 9.48 -11.28
CA ASN A 148 -28.79 8.46 -11.27
C ASN A 148 -27.56 8.95 -10.48
N LYS A 149 -27.75 9.07 -9.15
CA LYS A 149 -26.69 9.50 -8.20
C LYS A 149 -25.39 8.70 -8.31
N TYR A 150 -25.47 7.39 -8.59
CA TYR A 150 -24.30 6.53 -8.70
C TYR A 150 -23.39 6.99 -9.85
N GLU A 151 -23.89 6.98 -11.09
CA GLU A 151 -23.08 7.41 -12.24
C GLU A 151 -22.70 8.89 -12.16
N ALA A 152 -23.50 9.73 -11.51
CA ALA A 152 -23.18 11.14 -11.29
C ALA A 152 -21.94 11.33 -10.39
N TYR A 153 -21.92 10.69 -9.21
CA TYR A 153 -20.79 10.79 -8.28
C TYR A 153 -19.58 9.98 -8.72
N TYR A 154 -19.79 8.81 -9.32
CA TYR A 154 -18.73 8.04 -9.98
C TYR A 154 -18.05 8.88 -11.07
N THR A 155 -18.83 9.53 -11.95
CA THR A 155 -18.28 10.43 -12.98
C THR A 155 -17.61 11.68 -12.40
N LEU A 156 -18.07 12.19 -11.25
CA LEU A 156 -17.33 13.25 -10.54
C LEU A 156 -15.95 12.78 -10.07
N GLY A 157 -15.82 11.53 -9.63
CA GLY A 157 -14.54 10.91 -9.25
C GLY A 157 -13.49 10.98 -10.35
N HIS A 158 -13.86 10.57 -11.57
CA HIS A 158 -13.01 10.66 -12.76
C HIS A 158 -12.51 12.09 -13.04
N ILE A 159 -13.21 13.12 -12.57
CA ILE A 159 -12.88 14.52 -12.81
C ILE A 159 -12.04 15.10 -11.67
N LEU A 160 -12.21 14.62 -10.44
CA LEU A 160 -11.30 14.95 -9.33
C LEU A 160 -9.90 14.36 -9.57
N HIS A 161 -9.80 13.15 -10.11
CA HIS A 161 -8.54 12.54 -10.58
C HIS A 161 -7.74 13.49 -11.48
N LEU A 162 -8.40 14.04 -12.51
CA LEU A 162 -7.79 14.97 -13.47
C LEU A 162 -7.39 16.32 -12.83
N LEU A 163 -7.98 16.71 -11.70
CA LEU A 163 -7.54 17.86 -10.89
C LEU A 163 -6.38 17.51 -9.95
N GLU A 164 -6.28 16.26 -9.50
CA GLU A 164 -5.12 15.73 -8.77
C GLU A 164 -3.90 15.69 -9.71
N ASP A 165 -4.06 15.18 -10.93
CA ASP A 165 -3.06 15.22 -12.02
C ASP A 165 -2.56 16.64 -12.31
N ALA A 166 -3.47 17.63 -12.30
CA ALA A 166 -3.12 19.03 -12.50
C ALA A 166 -2.21 19.60 -11.39
N THR A 167 -2.04 18.90 -10.26
CA THR A 167 -1.04 19.26 -9.25
C THR A 167 0.33 18.62 -9.47
N VAL A 168 0.47 17.65 -10.37
CA VAL A 168 1.73 16.90 -10.54
C VAL A 168 2.72 17.62 -11.47
N PRO A 169 3.98 17.86 -11.06
CA PRO A 169 4.93 18.67 -11.83
C PRO A 169 5.25 18.12 -13.23
N ASP A 170 5.23 16.80 -13.39
CA ASP A 170 5.47 16.07 -14.63
C ASP A 170 4.27 16.20 -15.59
N HIS A 171 3.05 15.97 -15.09
CA HIS A 171 1.79 16.07 -15.85
C HIS A 171 1.54 17.48 -16.41
N THR A 172 2.05 18.53 -15.75
CA THR A 172 1.92 19.91 -16.23
C THR A 172 2.95 20.33 -17.29
N ARG A 173 3.80 19.40 -17.75
CA ARG A 173 4.94 19.69 -18.64
C ARG A 173 5.09 18.78 -19.85
N ASP A 174 4.08 17.95 -20.14
CA ASP A 174 4.13 16.92 -21.19
C ASP A 174 5.30 15.94 -21.00
N ASP A 175 5.49 15.55 -19.74
CA ASP A 175 6.59 14.69 -19.29
C ASP A 175 6.10 13.23 -19.22
N THR A 176 6.35 12.42 -20.27
CA THR A 176 5.78 11.07 -20.40
C THR A 176 6.45 9.99 -19.52
N HIS A 177 7.34 10.36 -18.59
CA HIS A 177 7.96 9.55 -17.51
C HIS A 177 7.91 7.99 -17.64
N ALA A 178 8.41 7.44 -18.75
CA ALA A 178 8.05 6.09 -19.26
C ALA A 178 8.82 4.93 -18.60
N HIS A 179 8.73 4.85 -17.28
CA HIS A 179 9.50 3.95 -16.40
C HIS A 179 9.16 2.46 -16.44
N PRO A 180 7.94 1.98 -16.80
CA PRO A 180 7.70 0.55 -16.99
C PRO A 180 8.47 -0.01 -18.20
N LEU A 181 9.02 0.90 -19.02
CA LEU A 181 9.91 0.63 -20.14
C LEU A 181 11.33 1.16 -19.89
N GLN A 182 11.77 1.38 -18.64
CA GLN A 182 13.09 1.95 -18.30
C GLN A 182 14.27 1.32 -19.08
N SER A 183 14.25 0.00 -19.27
CA SER A 183 15.26 -0.77 -20.03
C SER A 183 15.28 -0.49 -21.55
N LEU A 184 14.27 0.21 -22.05
CA LEU A 184 14.00 0.53 -23.46
C LEU A 184 13.92 2.05 -23.72
N THR A 185 13.51 2.84 -22.72
CA THR A 185 13.37 4.30 -22.77
C THR A 185 14.55 5.05 -22.15
N GLY A 186 15.26 4.42 -21.21
CA GLY A 186 16.23 5.07 -20.32
C GLY A 186 15.59 5.89 -19.20
N ASP A 187 14.26 5.91 -19.10
CA ASP A 187 13.52 6.77 -18.17
C ASP A 187 13.28 6.08 -16.83
N ILE A 188 13.59 6.79 -15.74
CA ILE A 188 13.49 6.29 -14.36
C ILE A 188 12.18 6.67 -13.66
N GLY A 189 11.27 7.36 -14.35
CA GLY A 189 9.97 7.81 -13.81
C GLY A 189 10.05 9.18 -13.12
N SER A 190 8.95 9.66 -12.54
CA SER A 190 9.01 10.81 -11.66
C SER A 190 9.36 10.39 -10.22
N PRO A 191 10.38 11.00 -9.61
CA PRO A 191 10.64 10.83 -8.18
C PRO A 191 9.48 11.32 -7.30
N TYR A 192 8.69 12.29 -7.76
CA TYR A 192 7.58 12.87 -7.00
C TYR A 192 6.42 11.89 -6.85
N GLU A 193 6.06 11.23 -7.94
CA GLU A 193 4.95 10.26 -8.03
C GLU A 193 5.30 9.03 -7.16
N LEU A 194 6.51 8.47 -7.34
CA LEU A 194 7.09 7.39 -6.52
C LEU A 194 7.17 7.74 -5.01
N TYR A 195 7.47 8.98 -4.66
CA TYR A 195 7.46 9.44 -3.27
C TYR A 195 6.01 9.55 -2.73
N ALA A 196 5.05 9.92 -3.56
CA ALA A 196 3.66 10.10 -3.17
C ALA A 196 2.90 8.78 -2.95
N GLU A 197 3.34 7.66 -3.55
CA GLU A 197 2.73 6.33 -3.40
C GLU A 197 2.52 5.90 -1.93
N GLN A 198 3.38 6.35 -1.02
CA GLN A 198 3.33 6.03 0.42
C GLN A 198 2.04 6.51 1.11
N TYR A 199 1.31 7.45 0.48
CA TYR A 199 0.10 8.03 1.04
C TYR A 199 -1.12 7.21 0.66
N ILE A 200 -1.69 6.50 1.64
CA ILE A 200 -2.82 5.59 1.51
C ILE A 200 -4.07 6.14 2.20
N ARG A 201 -5.22 5.65 1.72
CA ARG A 201 -6.47 5.64 2.47
C ARG A 201 -6.70 4.25 3.07
N ASP A 202 -7.13 4.18 4.31
CA ASP A 202 -7.53 2.94 4.99
C ASP A 202 -9.00 3.03 5.49
N ASN A 203 -9.39 2.17 6.44
CA ASN A 203 -10.74 2.17 7.02
C ASN A 203 -10.94 3.26 8.09
N GLU A 204 -9.86 3.90 8.54
CA GLU A 204 -9.81 4.87 9.65
C GLU A 204 -9.77 6.31 9.11
N GLY A 205 -9.08 6.53 7.99
CA GLY A 205 -8.95 7.82 7.31
C GLY A 205 -7.87 7.78 6.22
N THR A 206 -6.94 8.73 6.27
CA THR A 206 -5.73 8.74 5.43
C THR A 206 -4.49 8.96 6.30
N ASN A 207 -3.32 8.52 5.81
CA ASN A 207 -2.03 8.85 6.43
C ASN A 207 -1.41 10.15 5.84
N LEU A 208 -2.21 10.99 5.17
CA LEU A 208 -1.73 12.22 4.54
C LEU A 208 -1.16 13.19 5.58
N PRO A 209 -0.02 13.88 5.29
CA PRO A 209 0.60 14.82 6.22
C PRO A 209 -0.21 16.11 6.39
N ILE A 210 -1.29 16.28 5.63
CA ILE A 210 -2.24 17.39 5.66
C ILE A 210 -3.63 16.79 5.44
N THR A 211 -4.50 16.89 6.44
CA THR A 211 -5.89 16.40 6.40
C THR A 211 -6.89 17.55 6.36
N ALA A 212 -8.11 17.25 5.92
CA ALA A 212 -9.25 18.15 5.89
C ALA A 212 -9.50 18.83 7.24
N SER A 213 -9.54 18.07 8.33
CA SER A 213 -9.77 18.62 9.67
C SER A 213 -8.62 19.53 10.14
N ALA A 214 -7.37 19.24 9.76
CA ALA A 214 -6.23 20.13 10.04
C ALA A 214 -6.32 21.44 9.25
N LEU A 215 -6.69 21.39 7.96
CA LEU A 215 -6.93 22.58 7.13
C LEU A 215 -8.11 23.40 7.64
N PHE A 216 -9.20 22.74 8.02
CA PHE A 216 -10.39 23.40 8.53
C PHE A 216 -10.15 24.08 9.88
N ALA A 217 -9.40 23.43 10.78
CA ALA A 217 -8.95 24.01 12.06
C ALA A 217 -7.98 25.19 11.85
N ALA A 218 -7.09 25.12 10.85
CA ALA A 218 -6.23 26.23 10.42
C ALA A 218 -6.98 27.33 9.62
N ASN A 219 -8.32 27.31 9.61
CA ASN A 219 -9.22 28.25 8.94
C ASN A 219 -9.09 28.34 7.41
N PHE A 220 -8.49 27.34 6.75
CA PHE A 220 -8.61 27.19 5.31
C PHE A 220 -10.00 26.64 4.94
N ARG A 221 -10.51 27.00 3.77
CA ARG A 221 -11.84 26.62 3.26
C ARG A 221 -11.76 26.30 1.76
N PRO A 222 -12.70 25.52 1.21
CA PRO A 222 -12.78 25.22 -0.21
C PRO A 222 -12.75 26.48 -1.10
N ILE A 223 -11.90 26.47 -2.13
CA ILE A 223 -11.76 27.59 -3.06
C ILE A 223 -12.78 27.43 -4.19
N ILE A 224 -13.87 28.19 -4.13
CA ILE A 224 -14.94 28.13 -5.14
C ILE A 224 -14.59 29.03 -6.33
N LEU A 225 -14.36 28.42 -7.49
CA LEU A 225 -14.28 29.07 -8.80
C LEU A 225 -15.57 28.83 -9.60
N SER A 226 -15.84 29.68 -10.59
CA SER A 226 -17.12 29.73 -11.33
C SER A 226 -17.24 28.77 -12.52
N ARG A 227 -16.17 28.05 -12.89
CA ARG A 227 -16.18 27.04 -13.97
C ARG A 227 -15.18 25.93 -13.65
N LEU A 228 -15.48 24.68 -14.03
CA LEU A 228 -14.54 23.56 -13.86
C LEU A 228 -13.16 23.84 -14.48
N VAL A 229 -13.12 24.43 -15.69
CA VAL A 229 -11.85 24.70 -16.39
C VAL A 229 -10.92 25.62 -15.61
N ASP A 230 -11.44 26.53 -14.78
CA ASP A 230 -10.61 27.47 -14.01
C ASP A 230 -9.83 26.76 -12.88
N TYR A 231 -10.32 25.62 -12.39
CA TYR A 231 -9.56 24.79 -11.44
C TYR A 231 -8.31 24.19 -12.09
N PHE A 232 -8.43 23.70 -13.32
CA PHE A 232 -7.28 23.22 -14.09
C PHE A 232 -6.28 24.33 -14.39
N GLU A 233 -6.72 25.54 -14.76
CA GLU A 233 -5.82 26.67 -15.00
C GLU A 233 -5.00 27.03 -13.74
N VAL A 234 -5.65 27.07 -12.57
CA VAL A 234 -4.98 27.48 -11.31
C VAL A 234 -4.09 26.37 -10.76
N LEU A 235 -4.54 25.11 -10.75
CA LEU A 235 -3.73 23.99 -10.23
C LEU A 235 -2.53 23.71 -11.15
N ALA A 236 -2.75 23.59 -12.46
CA ALA A 236 -1.66 23.38 -13.40
C ALA A 236 -0.71 24.59 -13.44
N GLY A 237 -1.25 25.81 -13.42
CA GLY A 237 -0.48 27.04 -13.31
C GLY A 237 0.41 27.08 -12.06
N TYR A 238 -0.07 26.59 -10.93
CA TYR A 238 0.72 26.49 -9.69
C TYR A 238 1.82 25.42 -9.80
N SER A 239 1.49 24.19 -10.20
CA SER A 239 2.51 23.13 -10.30
C SER A 239 3.60 23.47 -11.33
N HIS A 240 3.20 24.02 -12.48
CA HIS A 240 4.11 24.45 -13.55
C HIS A 240 5.00 25.67 -13.17
N SER A 241 4.52 26.57 -12.31
CA SER A 241 5.28 27.80 -11.99
C SER A 241 6.24 27.63 -10.81
N TYR A 242 6.01 26.66 -9.92
CA TYR A 242 6.65 26.62 -8.59
C TYR A 242 7.48 25.36 -8.29
N PHE A 243 7.30 24.23 -9.00
CA PHE A 243 7.91 22.94 -8.66
C PHE A 243 8.57 22.29 -9.88
N PHE A 244 9.80 21.77 -9.79
CA PHE A 244 10.46 21.10 -10.93
C PHE A 244 9.93 19.66 -11.12
N SER A 245 9.68 19.24 -12.37
CA SER A 245 9.79 17.82 -12.72
C SER A 245 11.27 17.43 -12.86
N LYS A 246 11.60 16.13 -12.81
CA LYS A 246 12.96 15.57 -12.89
C LYS A 246 13.86 16.27 -13.93
N ASP A 247 13.33 16.50 -15.12
CA ASP A 247 14.10 16.94 -16.29
C ASP A 247 14.05 18.46 -16.53
N THR A 248 13.37 19.23 -15.67
CA THR A 248 13.09 20.66 -15.91
C THR A 248 14.03 21.61 -15.18
N ILE A 249 14.94 21.06 -14.38
CA ILE A 249 15.93 21.80 -13.58
C ILE A 249 16.92 22.58 -14.48
N ILE A 250 17.08 22.15 -15.74
CA ILE A 250 17.94 22.78 -16.73
C ILE A 250 17.09 23.23 -17.92
N GLY A 251 17.13 24.52 -18.24
CA GLY A 251 16.56 25.07 -19.48
C GLY A 251 15.10 25.56 -19.41
N PHE A 252 14.37 25.32 -18.32
CA PHE A 252 13.05 25.94 -18.10
C PHE A 252 13.17 27.34 -17.47
N PRO A 253 12.22 28.26 -17.76
CA PRO A 253 12.22 29.62 -17.19
C PRO A 253 11.65 29.69 -15.77
N LEU A 254 10.86 28.69 -15.35
CA LEU A 254 10.25 28.56 -14.02
C LEU A 254 10.17 27.06 -13.64
N PRO A 255 10.25 26.71 -12.35
CA PRO A 255 10.57 27.59 -11.21
C PRO A 255 12.03 28.04 -11.21
N VAL A 256 12.38 28.95 -10.29
CA VAL A 256 13.73 29.51 -10.14
C VAL A 256 14.28 29.25 -8.75
N ILE A 257 15.52 28.74 -8.70
CA ILE A 257 16.31 28.63 -7.47
C ILE A 257 16.80 30.03 -7.08
N ILE A 258 16.30 30.58 -5.98
CA ILE A 258 16.58 31.94 -5.51
C ILE A 258 17.79 32.02 -4.56
N SER A 259 18.17 30.90 -3.93
CA SER A 259 19.33 30.77 -3.06
C SER A 259 19.73 29.29 -2.92
N SER A 260 20.90 29.02 -2.36
CA SER A 260 21.36 27.66 -2.04
C SER A 260 22.28 27.66 -0.82
N ASP A 261 22.20 26.64 0.02
CA ASP A 261 23.22 26.32 1.02
C ASP A 261 24.24 25.34 0.42
N ASP A 262 24.84 24.43 1.21
CA ASP A 262 25.77 23.42 0.71
C ASP A 262 25.10 22.18 0.08
N ASP A 263 23.88 21.83 0.52
CA ASP A 263 23.18 20.60 0.15
C ASP A 263 21.94 20.84 -0.75
N TYR A 264 21.34 22.04 -0.73
CA TYR A 264 20.05 22.33 -1.37
C TYR A 264 20.00 23.67 -2.10
N GLY A 265 19.17 23.71 -3.15
CA GLY A 265 18.67 24.92 -3.79
C GLY A 265 17.24 25.22 -3.33
N TYR A 266 16.94 26.47 -3.04
CA TYR A 266 15.67 26.94 -2.49
C TYR A 266 14.83 27.70 -3.52
N GLY A 267 13.54 27.44 -3.52
CA GLY A 267 12.51 28.14 -4.29
C GLY A 267 11.70 29.11 -3.44
N LYS A 268 10.80 29.84 -4.09
CA LYS A 268 9.84 30.75 -3.45
C LYS A 268 8.42 30.43 -3.89
N ASP A 269 7.56 30.12 -2.93
CA ASP A 269 6.16 29.75 -3.11
C ASP A 269 5.28 30.98 -3.45
N LYS A 270 4.01 30.77 -3.81
CA LYS A 270 3.08 31.83 -4.27
C LYS A 270 2.72 32.86 -3.19
N ASP A 271 2.77 32.48 -1.91
CA ASP A 271 2.64 33.38 -0.76
C ASP A 271 3.95 34.11 -0.42
N GLY A 272 5.05 33.71 -1.06
CA GLY A 272 6.39 34.22 -0.85
C GLY A 272 7.24 33.46 0.16
N GLY A 273 6.75 32.35 0.73
CA GLY A 273 7.51 31.47 1.60
C GLY A 273 8.66 30.76 0.87
N ILE A 274 9.78 30.54 1.55
CA ILE A 274 10.97 29.86 1.00
C ILE A 274 10.86 28.36 1.28
N PHE A 275 11.21 27.51 0.31
CA PHE A 275 11.17 26.05 0.47
C PHE A 275 12.24 25.32 -0.35
N LEU A 276 12.51 24.06 0.00
CA LEU A 276 13.45 23.19 -0.72
C LEU A 276 12.94 22.92 -2.15
N LEU A 277 13.75 23.22 -3.16
CA LEU A 277 13.34 23.14 -4.57
C LEU A 277 14.14 22.10 -5.39
N ALA A 278 15.44 21.94 -5.12
CA ALA A 278 16.28 20.91 -5.73
C ALA A 278 17.48 20.57 -4.82
N ARG A 279 18.09 19.40 -4.98
CA ARG A 279 19.33 19.05 -4.27
C ARG A 279 20.54 19.59 -5.02
N LYS A 280 21.49 20.15 -4.29
CA LYS A 280 22.77 20.66 -4.80
C LYS A 280 23.79 19.53 -4.86
N ARG A 281 24.59 19.47 -5.92
CA ARG A 281 25.67 18.49 -6.10
C ARG A 281 26.90 19.15 -6.74
N LEU A 282 28.07 18.61 -6.46
CA LEU A 282 29.32 18.97 -7.14
C LEU A 282 29.62 17.95 -8.24
N GLN A 283 29.54 18.37 -9.50
CA GLN A 283 29.87 17.53 -10.66
C GLN A 283 31.23 17.93 -11.23
N ARG A 284 32.09 16.94 -11.49
CA ARG A 284 33.43 17.16 -12.05
C ARG A 284 33.34 17.48 -13.55
N GLY A 285 33.76 18.69 -13.91
CA GLY A 285 33.81 19.16 -15.29
C GLY A 285 35.03 18.66 -16.07
N LEU A 286 34.99 18.90 -17.38
CA LEU A 286 36.16 18.77 -18.26
C LEU A 286 37.29 19.67 -17.74
N GLY A 287 38.44 19.09 -17.38
CA GLY A 287 39.59 19.83 -16.87
C GLY A 287 39.73 19.91 -15.34
N PHE A 288 39.13 18.96 -14.59
CA PHE A 288 39.25 18.84 -13.12
C PHE A 288 38.55 19.96 -12.29
N SER A 289 37.83 20.89 -12.92
CA SER A 289 36.95 21.80 -12.20
C SER A 289 35.79 21.05 -11.51
N LEU A 290 35.30 21.60 -10.40
CA LEU A 290 34.04 21.19 -9.79
C LEU A 290 32.99 22.26 -10.09
N ASN A 291 31.93 21.86 -10.79
CA ASN A 291 30.79 22.70 -11.09
C ASN A 291 29.67 22.39 -10.10
N VAL A 292 28.95 23.41 -9.62
CA VAL A 292 27.68 23.21 -8.91
C VAL A 292 26.62 22.86 -9.94
N VAL A 293 25.88 21.77 -9.69
CA VAL A 293 24.69 21.39 -10.43
C VAL A 293 23.55 21.12 -9.46
N PHE A 294 22.31 21.20 -9.94
CA PHE A 294 21.12 20.84 -9.18
C PHE A 294 20.46 19.61 -9.79
N SER A 295 19.87 18.76 -8.94
CA SER A 295 19.18 17.54 -9.35
C SER A 295 17.94 17.30 -8.48
N LEU A 296 17.01 16.54 -9.04
CA LEU A 296 16.05 15.75 -8.27
C LEU A 296 16.51 14.30 -8.53
N ASN A 297 15.68 13.51 -9.20
CA ASN A 297 16.00 12.21 -9.81
C ASN A 297 16.07 11.01 -8.83
N ASP A 298 16.03 11.19 -7.51
CA ASP A 298 16.16 10.08 -6.55
C ASP A 298 15.15 10.21 -5.39
N PRO A 299 14.08 9.39 -5.35
CA PRO A 299 13.01 9.55 -4.36
C PRO A 299 13.45 9.31 -2.91
N ILE A 300 14.58 8.60 -2.69
CA ILE A 300 15.09 8.31 -1.34
C ILE A 300 15.91 9.51 -0.83
N TYR A 301 16.87 10.00 -1.62
CA TYR A 301 17.73 11.09 -1.18
C TYR A 301 17.13 12.49 -1.39
N ASP A 302 16.16 12.66 -2.29
CA ASP A 302 15.42 13.91 -2.47
C ASP A 302 14.15 13.98 -1.61
N ALA A 303 13.88 12.97 -0.78
CA ALA A 303 12.70 12.90 0.09
C ALA A 303 12.35 14.20 0.86
N PRO A 304 13.31 14.99 1.41
CA PRO A 304 12.97 16.26 2.07
C PRO A 304 12.43 17.35 1.11
N ILE A 305 12.85 17.33 -0.16
CA ILE A 305 12.34 18.21 -1.22
C ILE A 305 10.94 17.74 -1.61
N LEU A 306 10.77 16.43 -1.81
CA LEU A 306 9.52 15.81 -2.24
C LEU A 306 8.43 15.91 -1.16
N GLU A 307 8.78 15.85 0.13
CA GLU A 307 7.89 16.18 1.24
C GLU A 307 7.43 17.65 1.19
N ALA A 308 8.36 18.57 0.92
CA ALA A 308 8.07 20.00 0.81
C ALA A 308 7.24 20.36 -0.43
N TYR A 309 7.33 19.56 -1.50
CA TYR A 309 6.45 19.60 -2.67
C TYR A 309 5.07 19.06 -2.32
N PHE A 310 4.99 17.83 -1.81
CA PHE A 310 3.74 17.13 -1.58
C PHE A 310 2.85 17.90 -0.59
N LYS A 311 3.42 18.43 0.50
CA LYS A 311 2.70 19.30 1.46
C LYS A 311 2.15 20.61 0.87
N ARG A 312 2.60 21.02 -0.33
CA ARG A 312 2.03 22.17 -1.04
C ARG A 312 0.98 21.74 -2.03
N LEU A 313 1.34 20.78 -2.88
CA LEU A 313 0.50 20.30 -3.98
C LEU A 313 -0.76 19.59 -3.48
N SER A 314 -0.65 18.68 -2.49
CA SER A 314 -1.82 18.03 -1.85
C SER A 314 -2.76 19.02 -1.17
N LYS A 315 -2.21 20.03 -0.48
CA LYS A 315 -2.98 21.11 0.15
C LYS A 315 -3.82 21.87 -0.89
N GLU A 316 -3.23 22.26 -2.03
CA GLU A 316 -3.99 22.92 -3.09
C GLU A 316 -4.99 21.96 -3.75
N ALA A 317 -4.63 20.69 -4.00
CA ALA A 317 -5.57 19.68 -4.49
C ALA A 317 -6.81 19.58 -3.59
N ILE A 318 -6.63 19.42 -2.27
CA ILE A 318 -7.73 19.31 -1.30
C ILE A 318 -8.60 20.57 -1.30
N LEU A 319 -7.99 21.77 -1.28
CA LEU A 319 -8.72 23.04 -1.23
C LEU A 319 -9.52 23.33 -2.51
N TYR A 320 -8.96 23.02 -3.68
CA TYR A 320 -9.59 23.28 -4.97
C TYR A 320 -10.55 22.16 -5.38
N GLY A 321 -10.22 20.89 -5.12
CA GLY A 321 -11.11 19.75 -5.35
C GLY A 321 -12.37 19.81 -4.49
N ALA A 322 -12.27 20.19 -3.21
CA ALA A 322 -13.44 20.48 -2.37
C ALA A 322 -14.29 21.64 -2.93
N GLY A 323 -13.66 22.60 -3.61
CA GLY A 323 -14.33 23.68 -4.34
C GLY A 323 -15.06 23.17 -5.59
N ALA A 324 -14.42 22.28 -6.37
CA ALA A 324 -15.02 21.64 -7.53
C ALA A 324 -16.23 20.78 -7.14
N ILE A 325 -16.17 20.02 -6.03
CA ILE A 325 -17.35 19.32 -5.49
C ILE A 325 -18.49 20.32 -5.19
N LYS A 326 -18.19 21.50 -4.63
CA LYS A 326 -19.19 22.54 -4.38
C LYS A 326 -19.75 23.15 -5.67
N LEU A 327 -18.94 23.39 -6.69
CA LEU A 327 -19.42 23.84 -8.01
C LEU A 327 -20.32 22.78 -8.65
N PHE A 328 -19.94 21.50 -8.59
CA PHE A 328 -20.76 20.39 -9.08
C PHE A 328 -22.12 20.37 -8.38
N ARG A 329 -22.16 20.49 -7.05
CA ARG A 329 -23.42 20.56 -6.29
C ARG A 329 -24.35 21.66 -6.80
N ASP A 330 -23.81 22.86 -7.03
CA ASP A 330 -24.59 24.03 -7.43
C ASP A 330 -25.12 23.90 -8.88
N GLU A 331 -24.25 23.56 -9.84
CA GLU A 331 -24.66 23.34 -11.23
C GLU A 331 -25.64 22.17 -11.38
N ALA A 332 -25.43 21.08 -10.62
CA ALA A 332 -26.29 19.91 -10.65
C ALA A 332 -27.71 20.22 -10.12
N ASP A 333 -27.82 20.99 -9.03
CA ASP A 333 -29.10 21.42 -8.50
C ASP A 333 -29.76 22.52 -9.36
N GLU A 334 -28.99 23.36 -10.07
CA GLU A 334 -29.53 24.30 -11.08
C GLU A 334 -30.11 23.57 -12.30
N VAL A 335 -29.38 22.62 -12.89
CA VAL A 335 -29.87 21.80 -14.02
C VAL A 335 -31.18 21.09 -13.66
N LYS A 336 -31.28 20.60 -12.42
CA LYS A 336 -32.47 19.91 -11.90
C LYS A 336 -33.67 20.84 -11.65
N GLN A 337 -33.43 22.11 -11.31
CA GLN A 337 -34.49 23.13 -11.15
C GLN A 337 -34.94 23.76 -12.48
N SER A 338 -34.02 23.89 -13.44
CA SER A 338 -34.24 24.60 -14.71
C SER A 338 -34.86 23.76 -15.83
N ASN A 339 -35.01 22.44 -15.63
CA ASN A 339 -35.49 21.48 -16.65
C ASN A 339 -34.66 21.52 -17.96
N VAL A 340 -33.35 21.81 -17.87
CA VAL A 340 -32.45 21.83 -19.03
C VAL A 340 -32.28 20.42 -19.59
N VAL A 341 -32.71 20.24 -20.85
CA VAL A 341 -32.61 18.96 -21.57
C VAL A 341 -31.16 18.73 -22.02
N LEU A 342 -30.36 18.14 -21.12
CA LEU A 342 -29.06 17.58 -21.46
C LEU A 342 -29.21 16.31 -22.30
N THR A 343 -28.28 16.07 -23.23
CA THR A 343 -28.33 14.93 -24.16
C THR A 343 -27.03 14.13 -24.13
N LYS A 344 -27.10 12.84 -23.82
CA LYS A 344 -25.99 11.88 -23.97
C LYS A 344 -25.58 11.76 -25.45
N PRO A 345 -24.27 11.77 -25.79
CA PRO A 345 -23.81 11.39 -27.12
C PRO A 345 -24.12 9.92 -27.41
N GLN A 346 -24.15 9.55 -28.69
CA GLN A 346 -24.14 8.14 -29.08
C GLN A 346 -22.73 7.57 -28.94
N GLU A 347 -22.49 6.76 -27.91
CA GLU A 347 -21.20 6.12 -27.65
C GLU A 347 -20.78 5.23 -28.82
N LYS A 348 -19.69 5.60 -29.50
CA LYS A 348 -19.08 4.85 -30.59
C LYS A 348 -18.12 3.81 -30.00
N LYS A 349 -17.99 2.65 -30.65
CA LYS A 349 -16.82 1.80 -30.42
C LYS A 349 -15.59 2.46 -31.05
N GLY A 350 -14.56 2.73 -30.26
CA GLY A 350 -13.20 3.02 -30.75
C GLY A 350 -12.73 1.93 -31.72
N VAL A 351 -11.75 2.24 -32.58
CA VAL A 351 -11.52 1.54 -33.86
C VAL A 351 -10.76 0.21 -33.72
N VAL A 352 -11.10 -0.59 -32.71
CA VAL A 352 -10.61 -1.96 -32.52
C VAL A 352 -11.38 -2.93 -33.42
N SER A 353 -11.14 -2.80 -34.73
CA SER A 353 -11.45 -3.83 -35.72
C SER A 353 -10.36 -3.89 -36.78
N LEU A 354 -9.22 -4.47 -36.38
CA LEU A 354 -8.05 -4.74 -37.24
C LEU A 354 -8.46 -5.42 -38.56
N LEU A 355 -9.45 -6.32 -38.49
CA LEU A 355 -10.06 -7.04 -39.61
C LEU A 355 -10.86 -6.17 -40.61
N ASN A 356 -11.37 -5.00 -40.19
CA ASN A 356 -12.05 -4.06 -41.09
C ASN A 356 -11.07 -3.03 -41.66
N SER A 357 -10.12 -2.52 -40.86
CA SER A 357 -9.06 -1.63 -41.36
C SER A 357 -8.22 -2.29 -42.47
N LEU A 358 -7.93 -3.59 -42.36
CA LEU A 358 -7.26 -4.38 -43.39
C LEU A 358 -8.07 -4.53 -44.71
N LYS A 359 -9.39 -4.32 -44.70
CA LYS A 359 -10.20 -4.30 -45.94
C LYS A 359 -10.10 -2.97 -46.67
N ASN A 360 -10.11 -1.86 -45.91
CA ASN A 360 -10.05 -0.50 -46.47
C ASN A 360 -8.62 -0.10 -46.91
N LEU A 361 -7.58 -0.75 -46.40
CA LEU A 361 -6.18 -0.57 -46.80
C LEU A 361 -5.87 -0.91 -48.29
N LYS A 362 -6.87 -1.28 -49.10
CA LYS A 362 -6.77 -1.41 -50.56
C LYS A 362 -7.13 -0.14 -51.35
N SER A 363 -7.79 0.86 -50.75
CA SER A 363 -8.30 2.04 -51.49
C SER A 363 -7.51 3.33 -51.27
N VAL A 364 -6.67 3.43 -50.23
CA VAL A 364 -5.96 4.67 -49.87
C VAL A 364 -4.46 4.58 -50.21
N LEU A 365 -4.15 4.58 -51.52
CA LEU A 365 -2.80 4.83 -52.03
C LEU A 365 -2.82 5.58 -53.39
N PRO A 366 -2.87 6.92 -53.36
CA PRO A 366 -2.28 7.76 -54.39
C PRO A 366 -0.98 8.41 -53.89
N SER A 367 0.03 8.39 -54.75
CA SER A 367 1.36 8.98 -54.59
C SER A 367 1.34 10.43 -54.08
N ALA A 368 1.94 10.69 -52.92
CA ALA A 368 2.31 12.02 -52.46
C ALA A 368 3.74 12.01 -51.90
N THR A 369 4.68 12.57 -52.66
CA THR A 369 5.97 13.04 -52.13
C THR A 369 5.76 14.44 -51.56
N LEU A 370 6.07 14.63 -50.28
CA LEU A 370 6.06 15.95 -49.64
C LEU A 370 7.43 16.29 -49.06
N SER A 371 7.70 17.60 -48.95
CA SER A 371 9.00 18.19 -48.62
C SER A 371 9.22 18.25 -47.10
N PRO A 372 10.45 18.48 -46.60
CA PRO A 372 10.71 18.67 -45.16
C PRO A 372 10.10 19.95 -44.55
N ASP A 373 9.67 20.91 -45.39
CA ASP A 373 9.10 22.19 -44.96
C ASP A 373 7.57 22.17 -45.01
N ASP A 374 6.93 21.79 -43.89
CA ASP A 374 5.51 22.10 -43.66
C ASP A 374 5.26 22.33 -42.16
N LYS A 375 5.45 23.59 -41.72
CA LYS A 375 5.02 24.03 -40.39
C LYS A 375 3.54 24.37 -40.44
N THR A 376 2.68 23.42 -40.11
CA THR A 376 1.25 23.69 -39.90
C THR A 376 1.08 24.50 -38.61
N ASP A 377 1.10 25.83 -38.77
CA ASP A 377 0.78 26.78 -37.73
C ASP A 377 -0.67 26.57 -37.26
N ILE A 378 -0.90 26.49 -35.95
CA ILE A 378 -2.23 26.23 -35.35
C ILE A 378 -2.67 27.44 -34.53
N THR A 379 -2.54 28.64 -35.12
CA THR A 379 -2.83 29.95 -34.49
C THR A 379 -4.17 30.55 -34.93
N GLU A 380 -5.19 29.72 -35.18
CA GLU A 380 -6.59 30.17 -35.20
C GLU A 380 -7.39 29.57 -34.03
N PRO A 381 -8.09 30.40 -33.23
CA PRO A 381 -8.96 29.89 -32.17
C PRO A 381 -10.21 29.28 -32.77
N LEU A 382 -10.53 28.03 -32.41
CA LEU A 382 -11.83 27.44 -32.71
C LEU A 382 -12.92 28.22 -31.97
N GLU A 383 -13.71 29.02 -32.69
CA GLU A 383 -14.81 29.80 -32.12
C GLU A 383 -15.84 28.88 -31.43
N TYR A 384 -15.75 28.82 -30.10
CA TYR A 384 -16.74 28.16 -29.27
C TYR A 384 -18.06 28.93 -29.35
N ASN A 385 -18.93 28.51 -30.28
CA ASN A 385 -20.29 29.01 -30.44
C ASN A 385 -21.17 28.54 -29.27
N ALA A 386 -20.92 29.10 -28.09
CA ALA A 386 -21.80 29.01 -26.95
C ALA A 386 -23.14 29.64 -27.34
N LYS A 387 -24.21 28.84 -27.38
CA LYS A 387 -25.56 29.40 -27.40
C LYS A 387 -25.80 30.12 -26.07
N THR A 388 -25.75 31.45 -26.11
CA THR A 388 -26.00 32.31 -24.96
C THR A 388 -27.41 32.11 -24.42
N VAL A 389 -27.51 31.42 -23.28
CA VAL A 389 -28.67 31.51 -22.39
C VAL A 389 -28.46 32.76 -21.53
N SER A 390 -28.96 33.90 -22.01
CA SER A 390 -28.77 35.20 -21.35
C SER A 390 -29.63 35.35 -20.09
N VAL A 391 -29.15 34.85 -18.95
CA VAL A 391 -29.69 35.21 -17.64
C VAL A 391 -29.10 36.56 -17.22
N VAL A 392 -29.95 37.59 -17.14
CA VAL A 392 -29.52 38.94 -16.77
C VAL A 392 -29.43 39.07 -15.26
N PHE A 393 -28.20 38.97 -14.73
CA PHE A 393 -27.90 39.37 -13.36
C PHE A 393 -27.51 40.85 -13.31
N ALA A 394 -27.99 41.56 -12.29
CA ALA A 394 -27.68 42.96 -12.07
C ALA A 394 -26.20 43.14 -11.64
N PRO A 395 -25.53 44.26 -11.99
CA PRO A 395 -24.13 44.48 -11.65
C PRO A 395 -23.97 44.68 -10.13
N VAL A 396 -23.42 43.67 -9.46
CA VAL A 396 -22.90 43.81 -8.10
C VAL A 396 -21.54 44.52 -8.18
N THR A 397 -21.39 45.64 -7.48
CA THR A 397 -20.16 46.43 -7.46
C THR A 397 -19.01 45.64 -6.81
N PRO A 398 -17.79 45.64 -7.38
CA PRO A 398 -16.65 44.93 -6.80
C PRO A 398 -16.27 45.52 -5.44
N TYR A 399 -16.12 44.66 -4.44
CA TYR A 399 -15.68 45.05 -3.10
C TYR A 399 -14.15 45.04 -3.04
N THR A 400 -13.52 46.21 -3.05
CA THR A 400 -12.07 46.36 -2.97
C THR A 400 -11.57 46.09 -1.55
N ALA A 401 -10.84 45.01 -1.36
CA ALA A 401 -10.12 44.72 -0.12
C ALA A 401 -8.68 45.28 -0.19
N GLU A 402 -8.52 46.57 0.11
CA GLU A 402 -7.19 47.14 0.39
C GLU A 402 -6.68 46.65 1.76
N ALA A 403 -5.37 46.40 1.86
CA ALA A 403 -4.74 46.01 3.12
C ALA A 403 -4.38 47.25 3.96
N SER A 404 -4.81 47.28 5.22
CA SER A 404 -4.40 48.32 6.19
C SER A 404 -3.99 47.70 7.53
N SER A 405 -2.81 48.06 8.02
CA SER A 405 -2.22 47.56 9.27
C SER A 405 -2.49 48.49 10.46
N SER A 406 -2.77 47.93 11.64
CA SER A 406 -2.24 48.48 12.91
C SER A 406 -2.35 47.50 14.09
N SER A 407 -1.24 47.39 14.82
CA SER A 407 -1.03 46.68 16.09
C SER A 407 -1.97 47.05 17.24
N PHE A 408 -2.11 46.14 18.23
CA PHE A 408 -2.06 46.51 19.66
C PHE A 408 -1.25 45.48 20.48
N LEU A 409 -0.72 45.90 21.62
CA LEU A 409 0.20 45.16 22.50
C LEU A 409 -0.48 44.70 23.80
N PRO A 410 -0.02 43.61 24.44
CA PRO A 410 -0.18 43.40 25.88
C PRO A 410 0.93 44.10 26.68
N GLU A 411 0.62 44.56 27.90
CA GLU A 411 1.56 45.28 28.77
C GLU A 411 2.50 44.37 29.57
N LEU A 412 3.67 44.90 29.95
CA LEU A 412 4.46 44.36 31.07
C LEU A 412 4.03 45.01 32.39
N ILE A 413 3.87 44.20 33.43
CA ILE A 413 4.12 44.64 34.82
C ILE A 413 5.13 43.66 35.44
N THR A 414 6.17 44.21 36.05
CA THR A 414 7.30 43.48 36.64
C THR A 414 7.15 43.29 38.15
N ILE A 415 7.89 42.34 38.72
CA ILE A 415 8.42 42.43 40.09
C ILE A 415 9.74 41.65 40.18
N SER A 416 10.63 42.10 41.06
CA SER A 416 12.03 41.68 41.19
C SER A 416 12.27 40.51 42.15
N GLY A 417 13.33 39.73 41.93
CA GLY A 417 13.85 38.78 42.93
C GLY A 417 15.27 38.29 42.64
N SER A 418 16.24 38.71 43.43
CA SER A 418 17.65 38.27 43.35
C SER A 418 17.94 37.09 44.29
N GLY A 419 18.73 36.10 43.87
CA GLY A 419 19.23 35.07 44.78
C GLY A 419 20.21 34.10 44.15
N SER A 420 21.45 34.10 44.63
CA SER A 420 22.49 33.12 44.28
C SER A 420 22.84 32.26 45.51
N SER A 421 22.82 30.94 45.37
CA SER A 421 23.66 30.07 46.22
C SER A 421 23.83 28.67 45.63
N SER A 422 25.05 28.16 45.78
CA SER A 422 25.41 26.75 45.60
C SER A 422 24.75 25.83 46.63
N VAL A 423 24.73 24.52 46.35
CA VAL A 423 25.37 23.48 47.19
C VAL A 423 25.40 22.14 46.41
N ALA A 424 26.36 21.27 46.76
CA ALA A 424 26.66 19.99 46.11
C ALA A 424 26.02 18.78 46.87
N PRO A 425 26.08 17.53 46.37
CA PRO A 425 25.17 16.44 46.75
C PRO A 425 25.67 15.55 47.90
N GLN A 426 24.77 14.72 48.47
CA GLN A 426 24.93 13.36 49.06
C GLN A 426 23.53 12.88 49.56
N LYS A 427 23.17 11.60 49.79
CA LYS A 427 23.61 10.22 49.41
C LYS A 427 22.64 9.22 50.15
N ILE A 428 22.80 7.89 49.99
CA ILE A 428 22.34 6.79 50.91
C ILE A 428 20.85 6.35 50.72
N GLU A 429 20.42 5.06 50.75
CA GLU A 429 21.06 3.74 51.06
C GLU A 429 20.64 2.59 50.05
N ASN A 430 20.93 1.31 50.36
CA ASN A 430 20.92 0.13 49.45
C ASN A 430 20.09 -1.08 49.93
N SER A 431 19.86 -2.06 49.04
CA SER A 431 19.83 -3.54 49.28
C SER A 431 20.06 -4.23 47.91
N PHE A 432 21.03 -5.13 47.60
CA PHE A 432 21.60 -6.36 48.22
C PHE A 432 20.62 -7.55 48.25
N GLU A 433 20.92 -8.81 47.84
CA GLU A 433 22.11 -9.58 47.34
C GLU A 433 21.60 -10.77 46.44
N LYS A 434 22.31 -11.68 45.72
CA LYS A 434 23.70 -12.16 45.41
C LYS A 434 23.68 -12.73 43.94
N ILE A 435 24.72 -12.86 43.09
CA ILE A 435 26.02 -13.61 43.05
C ILE A 435 25.94 -15.14 42.89
N PHE A 436 26.43 -15.67 41.75
CA PHE A 436 27.53 -16.66 41.52
C PHE A 436 27.65 -16.90 39.98
N ASP A 437 28.76 -17.34 39.34
CA ASP A 437 30.20 -17.00 39.44
C ASP A 437 30.96 -17.59 38.22
N ASP A 438 32.28 -17.32 38.13
CA ASP A 438 33.37 -17.87 37.26
C ASP A 438 34.06 -16.88 36.30
N GLU A 439 35.37 -17.07 36.14
CA GLU A 439 36.35 -16.07 35.68
C GLU A 439 37.03 -16.36 34.32
N ASP A 440 37.55 -15.27 33.71
CA ASP A 440 38.98 -15.10 33.32
C ASP A 440 39.38 -14.93 31.81
N GLN A 441 40.56 -14.31 31.63
CA GLN A 441 41.44 -14.23 30.44
C GLN A 441 41.14 -13.21 29.31
N VAL A 442 41.22 -11.94 29.68
CA VAL A 442 42.12 -10.90 29.11
C VAL A 442 42.50 -10.91 27.61
N VAL A 443 42.23 -9.79 26.93
CA VAL A 443 43.08 -9.25 25.82
C VAL A 443 43.28 -7.74 26.00
N HIS A 444 44.49 -7.22 25.74
CA HIS A 444 44.84 -5.80 25.90
C HIS A 444 44.36 -4.90 24.75
N ILE A 445 44.01 -3.65 25.07
CA ILE A 445 43.96 -2.52 24.12
C ILE A 445 44.80 -1.36 24.69
N GLN A 446 45.64 -0.75 23.84
CA GLN A 446 46.46 0.43 24.17
C GLN A 446 45.75 1.72 23.71
N PRO A 447 45.66 2.77 24.54
CA PRO A 447 45.20 4.07 24.10
C PRO A 447 46.34 4.88 23.47
N PHE A 448 46.12 5.48 22.30
CA PHE A 448 46.98 6.53 21.76
C PHE A 448 46.22 7.85 21.58
N SER A 449 46.94 8.95 21.73
CA SER A 449 46.40 10.25 22.13
C SER A 449 46.42 11.30 21.03
N PHE A 450 45.49 12.25 21.14
CA PHE A 450 45.57 13.52 20.41
C PHE A 450 46.64 14.43 21.01
N SER A 451 47.40 15.12 20.15
CA SER A 451 48.27 16.24 20.49
C SER A 451 47.97 17.40 19.54
N ALA A 452 47.80 18.61 20.09
CA ALA A 452 47.57 19.86 19.34
C ALA A 452 48.89 20.65 19.15
N VAL A 453 48.80 21.99 18.96
CA VAL A 453 49.85 23.06 18.98
C VAL A 453 50.03 23.76 17.62
N THR A 454 50.05 25.10 17.45
CA THR A 454 49.45 26.27 18.17
C THR A 454 49.56 27.54 17.30
N SER A 455 48.77 28.59 17.61
CA SER A 455 49.12 30.04 17.55
C SER A 455 49.39 30.69 16.16
N SER A 456 49.25 32.01 15.96
CA SER A 456 49.39 33.13 16.91
C SER A 456 48.62 34.41 16.53
N ASP A 457 48.07 35.11 17.55
CA ASP A 457 48.17 36.57 17.81
C ASP A 457 47.80 37.66 16.76
N ASN A 458 47.33 38.86 17.13
CA ASN A 458 46.56 39.36 18.29
C ASN A 458 46.08 40.83 17.98
N PHE A 459 45.39 41.47 18.95
CA PHE A 459 45.00 42.91 19.09
C PHE A 459 43.51 43.29 18.94
N SER A 460 43.11 44.29 19.74
CA SER A 460 41.73 44.78 19.94
C SER A 460 41.70 46.23 20.48
N TYR A 461 40.51 46.84 20.52
CA TYR A 461 40.19 48.23 20.92
C TYR A 461 40.65 49.34 19.94
N THR A 462 39.98 50.51 19.83
CA THR A 462 38.91 51.12 20.67
C THR A 462 37.88 51.88 19.82
N ALA A 463 36.67 52.12 20.33
CA ALA A 463 35.65 53.01 19.75
C ALA A 463 35.35 54.22 20.66
N PRO A 464 34.77 55.33 20.13
CA PRO A 464 34.23 56.43 20.96
C PRO A 464 32.71 56.64 20.83
N SER A 465 32.03 56.52 21.97
CA SER A 465 30.82 57.23 22.47
C SER A 465 29.93 58.11 21.56
N LEU A 466 28.66 57.69 21.44
CA LEU A 466 27.43 58.37 21.94
C LEU A 466 27.16 59.89 21.73
N VAL A 467 25.99 60.14 21.11
CA VAL A 467 24.90 61.08 21.50
C VAL A 467 25.15 62.61 21.51
N GLU A 468 24.42 63.33 20.64
CA GLU A 468 23.48 64.37 21.10
C GLU A 468 22.31 64.57 20.09
N ILE A 469 21.32 65.39 20.46
CA ILE A 469 20.03 65.61 19.76
C ILE A 469 19.97 67.08 19.29
N VAL A 470 19.42 67.40 18.11
CA VAL A 470 18.56 68.59 17.90
C VAL A 470 17.84 68.64 16.53
N ILE A 471 16.63 69.20 16.61
CA ILE A 471 15.66 69.58 15.58
C ILE A 471 16.23 70.45 14.43
N ALA A 472 15.88 70.16 13.16
CA ALA A 472 15.42 71.16 12.17
C ALA A 472 15.05 70.56 10.79
N ASN A 473 13.94 71.03 10.21
CA ASN A 473 13.73 71.06 8.76
C ASN A 473 14.29 72.39 8.21
N VAL A 474 14.88 72.41 7.01
CA VAL A 474 14.70 73.49 6.00
C VAL A 474 15.40 73.16 4.66
N LEU A 475 14.72 73.60 3.58
CA LEU A 475 15.15 73.90 2.19
C LEU A 475 16.68 73.98 1.93
N THR A 476 17.21 73.59 0.75
CA THR A 476 16.90 74.22 -0.55
C THR A 476 17.31 73.37 -1.77
N SER A 477 16.66 73.66 -2.92
CA SER A 477 17.15 73.34 -4.26
C SER A 477 17.63 74.61 -4.97
N THR A 478 18.59 74.50 -5.89
CA THR A 478 19.06 75.62 -6.73
C THR A 478 18.77 75.35 -8.21
N VAL A 479 18.40 76.41 -8.95
CA VAL A 479 17.93 76.34 -10.35
C VAL A 479 18.47 77.54 -11.14
N GLY A 480 18.81 77.31 -12.41
CA GLY A 480 18.98 78.30 -13.48
C GLY A 480 19.09 77.58 -14.83
N SER A 481 18.50 78.04 -15.94
CA SER A 481 17.72 79.28 -16.18
C SER A 481 16.65 79.09 -17.27
N SER A 482 15.62 79.93 -17.23
CA SER A 482 14.46 80.04 -18.15
C SER A 482 14.81 80.77 -19.48
N PRO A 483 13.89 81.07 -20.45
CA PRO A 483 12.42 80.93 -20.44
C PRO A 483 11.72 80.37 -21.72
N GLU A 484 10.49 79.86 -21.58
CA GLU A 484 9.26 80.56 -21.99
C GLU A 484 7.97 79.85 -21.45
N THR A 485 6.85 80.56 -21.54
CA THR A 485 5.49 80.43 -20.93
C THR A 485 4.82 79.03 -20.89
N ASP A 486 3.78 78.74 -20.07
CA ASP A 486 2.86 79.68 -19.36
C ASP A 486 2.30 79.19 -17.99
N VAL A 487 1.83 80.18 -17.23
CA VAL A 487 0.98 80.24 -16.01
C VAL A 487 -0.16 79.20 -15.97
N SER A 488 -0.67 78.64 -14.84
CA SER A 488 -0.27 78.44 -13.41
C SER A 488 -1.37 77.53 -12.76
N SER A 489 -1.48 77.18 -11.45
CA SER A 489 -0.82 77.52 -10.17
C SER A 489 -1.00 76.34 -9.16
N THR A 490 -0.94 76.55 -7.83
CA THR A 490 -1.18 75.53 -6.78
C THR A 490 -1.94 76.09 -5.57
N ILE A 491 -2.69 75.23 -4.84
CA ILE A 491 -3.17 75.47 -3.46
C ILE A 491 -3.08 74.16 -2.65
N ASN A 492 -2.52 74.25 -1.43
CA ASN A 492 -2.69 73.30 -0.33
C ASN A 492 -3.64 73.91 0.72
N VAL A 493 -4.61 73.16 1.26
CA VAL A 493 -5.13 73.40 2.63
C VAL A 493 -5.58 72.09 3.27
N SER A 494 -5.35 71.96 4.57
CA SER A 494 -5.85 70.88 5.44
C SER A 494 -7.14 71.31 6.18
N SER A 495 -7.52 70.54 7.20
CA SER A 495 -8.37 70.91 8.35
C SER A 495 -9.90 70.77 8.25
N THR A 496 -10.40 69.76 8.99
CA THR A 496 -11.52 69.78 9.95
C THR A 496 -12.76 70.67 9.70
N THR A 497 -13.93 70.06 9.81
CA THR A 497 -15.05 70.69 10.54
C THR A 497 -15.81 69.63 11.35
N THR A 498 -15.67 69.66 12.67
CA THR A 498 -16.63 69.04 13.60
C THR A 498 -17.78 70.00 13.87
N LEU A 499 -19.01 69.50 13.99
CA LEU A 499 -20.06 70.15 14.78
C LEU A 499 -21.19 69.17 15.13
N THR A 500 -21.62 69.20 16.39
CA THR A 500 -22.50 68.18 16.99
C THR A 500 -23.87 68.78 17.35
N VAL A 501 -24.96 68.19 16.85
CA VAL A 501 -26.34 68.35 17.35
C VAL A 501 -27.02 66.98 17.13
N VAL A 502 -27.19 66.07 18.10
CA VAL A 502 -27.86 66.10 19.43
C VAL A 502 -29.41 66.06 19.31
N SER A 503 -30.02 65.12 20.06
CA SER A 503 -31.47 64.91 20.33
C SER A 503 -32.23 63.88 19.46
N ASN A 504 -33.18 63.08 19.98
CA ASN A 504 -33.19 62.37 21.27
C ASN A 504 -34.25 61.23 21.34
N THR A 505 -33.95 60.19 22.14
CA THR A 505 -34.87 59.30 22.92
C THR A 505 -36.16 58.67 22.33
N LEU A 506 -36.13 57.33 22.25
CA LEU A 506 -37.02 56.34 22.92
C LEU A 506 -38.56 56.29 22.72
N ALA A 507 -39.04 55.07 22.42
CA ALA A 507 -40.27 54.48 22.99
C ALA A 507 -40.18 52.93 22.99
N ILE A 508 -40.91 52.24 23.89
CA ILE A 508 -41.00 50.77 24.03
C ILE A 508 -42.48 50.38 24.14
N SER A 509 -42.96 49.32 23.44
CA SER A 509 -44.22 48.62 23.79
C SER A 509 -44.50 47.29 23.05
N ASN A 510 -44.21 46.17 23.73
CA ASN A 510 -45.16 45.14 24.26
C ASN A 510 -46.33 44.49 23.43
N ILE A 511 -46.60 43.21 23.79
CA ILE A 511 -47.90 42.46 23.86
C ILE A 511 -48.33 41.47 22.72
N THR A 512 -47.85 40.21 22.86
CA THR A 512 -48.52 38.86 22.94
C THR A 512 -49.80 38.42 22.15
N THR A 513 -50.02 37.07 22.14
CA THR A 513 -51.30 36.28 22.03
C THR A 513 -52.02 36.16 20.65
N SER A 514 -52.71 35.06 20.23
CA SER A 514 -52.75 33.63 20.70
C SER A 514 -53.52 32.61 19.78
N THR A 515 -52.96 31.38 19.64
CA THR A 515 -53.57 30.00 19.65
C THR A 515 -54.71 29.43 18.71
N ILE A 516 -54.55 28.11 18.37
CA ILE A 516 -55.49 26.99 17.94
C ILE A 516 -56.30 26.98 16.60
N ILE A 517 -56.20 25.89 15.81
CA ILE A 517 -57.25 24.87 15.44
C ILE A 517 -56.85 24.00 14.20
N SER A 518 -57.19 22.69 14.22
CA SER A 518 -57.04 21.71 13.14
C SER A 518 -58.39 21.23 12.58
N LEU A 519 -58.51 20.89 11.28
CA LEU A 519 -59.57 20.06 10.65
C LEU A 519 -59.31 20.00 9.10
N ILE A 520 -59.85 19.11 8.25
CA ILE A 520 -60.02 17.62 8.23
C ILE A 520 -60.58 17.19 6.83
N LEU A 521 -60.05 16.11 6.20
CA LEU A 521 -60.66 15.29 5.10
C LEU A 521 -61.11 16.01 3.78
N PRO A 522 -61.66 15.32 2.73
CA PRO A 522 -61.77 13.87 2.38
C PRO A 522 -60.88 13.50 1.14
N ASP A 523 -60.97 12.39 0.39
CA ASP A 523 -62.04 11.40 0.11
C ASP A 523 -61.51 10.00 -0.35
N GLU A 524 -62.40 9.00 -0.54
CA GLU A 524 -62.11 7.55 -0.62
C GLU A 524 -62.21 6.86 -2.02
N THR A 525 -62.15 5.51 -2.02
CA THR A 525 -62.84 4.48 -2.88
C THR A 525 -61.95 3.58 -3.77
N PHE A 526 -62.19 2.26 -3.99
CA PHE A 526 -62.79 1.15 -3.18
C PHE A 526 -62.49 -0.24 -3.83
N THR A 527 -63.03 -1.35 -3.27
CA THR A 527 -63.09 -2.79 -3.71
C THR A 527 -61.90 -3.71 -3.29
N THR A 528 -62.00 -4.73 -2.40
CA THR A 528 -62.82 -5.98 -2.20
C THR A 528 -62.29 -7.21 -2.96
N THR A 529 -62.17 -8.45 -2.43
CA THR A 529 -63.10 -9.29 -1.60
C THR A 529 -62.39 -10.21 -0.57
N THR A 530 -62.85 -10.43 0.69
CA THR A 530 -63.79 -11.52 1.20
C THR A 530 -63.22 -12.97 1.08
N THR A 531 -63.25 -13.91 2.06
CA THR A 531 -64.24 -14.29 3.12
C THR A 531 -63.68 -14.89 4.44
N THR A 532 -64.47 -14.80 5.53
CA THR A 532 -64.34 -15.38 6.91
C THR A 532 -65.04 -16.78 7.05
N PRO A 533 -65.31 -17.46 8.22
CA PRO A 533 -65.36 -17.03 9.65
C PRO A 533 -64.91 -18.03 10.80
N THR A 534 -64.96 -17.53 12.06
CA THR A 534 -65.10 -18.26 13.38
C THR A 534 -63.92 -19.12 13.90
N THR A 535 -63.68 -19.30 15.22
CA THR A 535 -64.44 -18.99 16.47
C THR A 535 -63.61 -18.29 17.58
N THR A 536 -64.25 -17.47 18.42
CA THR A 536 -63.74 -16.96 19.72
C THR A 536 -63.65 -18.08 20.78
N PRO A 537 -62.81 -17.97 21.84
CA PRO A 537 -63.14 -17.12 23.00
C PRO A 537 -62.00 -16.19 23.47
N THR A 538 -62.36 -15.23 24.32
CA THR A 538 -61.50 -14.14 24.82
C THR A 538 -60.47 -14.62 25.85
N THR A 539 -59.20 -14.25 25.64
CA THR A 539 -58.20 -14.10 26.72
C THR A 539 -57.83 -12.62 26.81
N THR A 540 -57.89 -12.03 27.99
CA THR A 540 -57.47 -10.64 28.22
C THR A 540 -55.94 -10.59 28.29
N THR A 541 -55.29 -10.34 27.16
CA THR A 541 -53.88 -9.92 27.16
C THR A 541 -53.84 -8.42 27.41
N GLU A 542 -53.56 -8.02 28.66
CA GLU A 542 -53.14 -6.64 28.91
C GLU A 542 -51.84 -6.38 28.16
N VAL A 543 -51.80 -5.30 27.38
CA VAL A 543 -50.57 -4.87 26.73
C VAL A 543 -49.67 -4.27 27.82
N LEU A 544 -48.72 -5.07 28.30
CA LEU A 544 -47.65 -4.61 29.17
C LEU A 544 -46.86 -3.53 28.42
N VAL A 545 -47.14 -2.28 28.77
CA VAL A 545 -46.29 -1.13 28.44
C VAL A 545 -44.92 -1.42 29.05
N GLY A 546 -43.86 -1.32 28.23
CA GLY A 546 -42.51 -1.70 28.64
C GLY A 546 -42.08 -1.00 29.93
N ASP A 547 -41.62 -1.79 30.91
CA ASP A 547 -41.14 -1.27 32.19
C ASP A 547 -39.91 -0.37 31.97
N PRO A 548 -39.91 0.89 32.46
CA PRO A 548 -38.76 1.78 32.36
C PRO A 548 -37.47 1.28 33.01
N ALA A 549 -37.48 0.17 33.76
CA ALA A 549 -36.28 -0.42 34.34
C ALA A 549 -36.20 -1.94 34.13
N HIS A 550 -35.81 -2.37 32.91
CA HIS A 550 -35.55 -3.77 32.61
C HIS A 550 -34.11 -4.15 32.97
N ILE A 551 -33.93 -4.82 34.12
CA ILE A 551 -32.68 -5.47 34.55
C ILE A 551 -32.94 -6.98 34.61
N ILE A 552 -31.99 -7.79 34.15
CA ILE A 552 -32.12 -9.25 34.10
C ILE A 552 -31.05 -9.95 34.92
N ILE A 553 -31.32 -11.18 35.37
CA ILE A 553 -30.31 -12.09 35.94
C ILE A 553 -29.50 -12.67 34.76
N ASN A 554 -28.17 -12.55 34.81
CA ASN A 554 -27.29 -12.87 33.68
C ASN A 554 -26.41 -14.11 33.92
N GLU A 555 -25.83 -14.22 35.11
CA GLU A 555 -24.93 -15.31 35.51
C GLU A 555 -25.18 -15.69 36.97
N ILE A 556 -25.08 -17.00 37.28
CA ILE A 556 -25.16 -17.52 38.66
C ILE A 556 -24.03 -18.53 38.87
N ALA A 557 -23.23 -18.36 39.92
CA ALA A 557 -22.17 -19.28 40.31
C ALA A 557 -22.36 -19.78 41.75
N TRP A 558 -23.09 -20.88 41.90
CA TRP A 558 -23.33 -21.56 43.20
C TRP A 558 -22.23 -22.56 43.56
N ALA A 559 -21.49 -23.06 42.55
CA ALA A 559 -20.54 -24.17 42.72
C ALA A 559 -19.27 -23.79 43.48
N GLY A 560 -19.07 -22.49 43.78
CA GLY A 560 -17.81 -21.93 44.25
C GLY A 560 -16.82 -21.69 43.09
N THR A 561 -15.55 -21.51 43.44
CA THR A 561 -14.43 -21.48 42.48
C THR A 561 -13.46 -22.63 42.77
N SER A 562 -12.39 -22.78 41.98
CA SER A 562 -11.30 -23.74 42.28
C SER A 562 -10.41 -23.34 43.47
N SER A 563 -10.95 -22.57 44.42
CA SER A 563 -10.33 -22.27 45.72
C SER A 563 -10.70 -23.33 46.76
N ASP A 564 -9.96 -23.40 47.86
CA ASP A 564 -10.33 -24.23 49.02
C ASP A 564 -11.53 -23.65 49.82
N TYR A 565 -12.25 -22.66 49.27
CA TYR A 565 -13.42 -22.01 49.87
C TYR A 565 -14.68 -22.31 49.04
N PRO A 566 -15.42 -23.41 49.35
CA PRO A 566 -16.60 -23.85 48.59
C PRO A 566 -17.86 -23.00 48.85
N LEU A 567 -17.68 -21.70 49.10
CA LEU A 567 -18.69 -20.68 49.38
C LEU A 567 -18.36 -19.34 48.69
N ASP A 568 -17.32 -19.31 47.85
CA ASP A 568 -16.92 -18.25 46.92
C ASP A 568 -17.93 -18.18 45.75
N GLU A 569 -19.16 -17.76 46.07
CA GLU A 569 -20.32 -17.68 45.16
C GLU A 569 -20.51 -16.25 44.63
N TRP A 570 -20.97 -16.11 43.38
CA TRP A 570 -21.41 -14.83 42.82
C TRP A 570 -22.73 -14.93 42.03
N ILE A 571 -23.39 -13.78 41.89
CA ILE A 571 -24.56 -13.57 41.01
C ILE A 571 -24.27 -12.32 40.19
N GLU A 572 -24.67 -12.30 38.92
CA GLU A 572 -24.58 -11.12 38.08
C GLU A 572 -25.93 -10.73 37.50
N LEU A 573 -26.20 -9.42 37.48
CA LEU A 573 -27.30 -8.82 36.72
C LEU A 573 -26.77 -8.05 35.50
N TYR A 574 -27.58 -7.97 34.45
CA TYR A 574 -27.26 -7.21 33.22
C TYR A 574 -28.32 -6.14 32.93
N ASN A 575 -27.88 -5.01 32.38
CA ASN A 575 -28.73 -3.94 31.88
C ASN A 575 -28.85 -3.99 30.34
N PRO A 576 -29.86 -4.67 29.77
CA PRO A 576 -30.09 -4.69 28.32
C PRO A 576 -30.56 -3.35 27.73
N THR A 577 -30.86 -2.32 28.53
CA THR A 577 -31.39 -1.03 28.03
C THR A 577 -30.28 -0.08 27.52
N ASP A 578 -30.67 1.05 26.94
CA ASP A 578 -29.76 2.12 26.47
C ASP A 578 -29.60 3.25 27.51
N SER A 579 -30.10 3.04 28.73
CA SER A 579 -30.11 4.00 29.85
C SER A 579 -29.52 3.40 31.11
N SER A 580 -28.84 4.19 31.94
CA SER A 580 -28.39 3.71 33.24
C SER A 580 -29.56 3.52 34.21
N ILE A 581 -29.48 2.48 35.05
CA ILE A 581 -30.52 2.10 36.01
C ILE A 581 -29.92 2.06 37.41
N ASP A 582 -30.54 2.75 38.36
CA ASP A 582 -30.17 2.73 39.78
C ASP A 582 -30.93 1.60 40.51
N LEU A 583 -30.17 0.71 41.16
CA LEU A 583 -30.68 -0.40 41.96
C LEU A 583 -30.97 -0.02 43.43
N ALA A 584 -30.87 1.27 43.79
CA ALA A 584 -31.21 1.75 45.13
C ALA A 584 -32.64 1.34 45.55
N GLY A 585 -32.74 0.52 46.60
CA GLY A 585 -34.01 0.00 47.13
C GLY A 585 -34.59 -1.22 46.42
N TRP A 586 -33.92 -1.74 45.37
CA TRP A 586 -34.27 -3.02 44.75
C TRP A 586 -33.94 -4.19 45.69
N LYS A 587 -34.54 -5.35 45.42
CA LYS A 587 -34.44 -6.53 46.28
C LYS A 587 -34.17 -7.78 45.45
N ILE A 588 -33.13 -8.53 45.83
CA ILE A 588 -32.91 -9.92 45.35
C ILE A 588 -33.37 -10.89 46.45
N VAL A 589 -33.91 -12.03 46.04
CA VAL A 589 -34.23 -13.18 46.90
C VAL A 589 -33.51 -14.40 46.36
N VAL A 590 -32.82 -15.14 47.24
CA VAL A 590 -32.17 -16.43 46.93
C VAL A 590 -32.84 -17.50 47.77
N GLY A 591 -33.49 -18.47 47.12
CA GLY A 591 -34.42 -19.40 47.73
C GLY A 591 -35.58 -18.67 48.41
N GLU A 592 -35.58 -18.68 49.74
CA GLU A 592 -36.53 -17.93 50.58
C GLU A 592 -35.87 -16.73 51.29
N VAL A 593 -34.55 -16.57 51.16
CA VAL A 593 -33.76 -15.57 51.89
C VAL A 593 -33.69 -14.29 51.08
N SER A 594 -34.13 -13.18 51.69
CA SER A 594 -33.97 -11.85 51.11
C SER A 594 -32.51 -11.42 51.25
N VAL A 595 -31.87 -11.12 50.12
CA VAL A 595 -30.47 -10.71 50.07
C VAL A 595 -30.34 -9.29 50.64
N TYR A 596 -29.28 -9.05 51.41
CA TYR A 596 -28.96 -7.73 51.97
C TYR A 596 -27.50 -7.38 51.70
N TRP A 597 -27.25 -6.11 51.39
CA TRP A 597 -25.93 -5.58 51.05
C TRP A 597 -25.12 -5.36 52.35
N GLN A 598 -23.98 -6.04 52.45
CA GLN A 598 -22.98 -5.83 53.52
C GLN A 598 -21.98 -4.74 53.14
N LYS A 599 -21.65 -4.63 51.85
CA LYS A 599 -20.81 -3.59 51.24
C LYS A 599 -21.50 -3.11 49.97
N ILE A 600 -21.45 -1.82 49.70
CA ILE A 600 -21.89 -1.21 48.45
C ILE A 600 -20.73 -0.39 47.91
N ASN A 601 -20.19 -0.79 46.75
CA ASN A 601 -19.21 -0.02 45.99
C ASN A 601 -19.93 0.86 44.94
N ASN A 602 -21.00 0.32 44.33
CA ASN A 602 -21.81 0.97 43.31
C ASN A 602 -23.28 0.47 43.37
N MET A 603 -24.23 1.26 42.86
CA MET A 603 -25.63 0.85 42.64
C MET A 603 -26.18 1.18 41.23
N ILE A 604 -25.40 1.89 40.41
CA ILE A 604 -25.80 2.28 39.05
C ILE A 604 -25.27 1.24 38.05
N VAL A 605 -26.18 0.64 37.29
CA VAL A 605 -25.84 -0.22 36.15
C VAL A 605 -25.92 0.61 34.88
N GLU A 606 -24.77 0.91 34.28
CA GLU A 606 -24.68 1.67 33.03
C GLU A 606 -25.37 0.97 31.84
N PRO A 607 -25.68 1.67 30.73
CA PRO A 607 -26.22 1.04 29.52
C PRO A 607 -25.35 -0.12 29.03
N LYS A 608 -25.95 -1.29 28.77
CA LYS A 608 -25.24 -2.55 28.44
C LYS A 608 -24.20 -2.98 29.51
N GLY A 609 -24.32 -2.47 30.74
CA GLY A 609 -23.44 -2.77 31.86
C GLY A 609 -23.84 -4.02 32.64
N TYR A 610 -22.89 -4.51 33.43
CA TYR A 610 -23.02 -5.67 34.30
C TYR A 610 -22.87 -5.26 35.76
N PHE A 611 -23.68 -5.86 36.64
CA PHE A 611 -23.71 -5.59 38.07
C PHE A 611 -23.40 -6.87 38.87
N LEU A 612 -22.23 -6.89 39.50
CA LEU A 612 -21.64 -8.07 40.11
C LEU A 612 -21.88 -8.11 41.62
N LEU A 613 -22.44 -9.22 42.11
CA LEU A 613 -22.70 -9.48 43.53
C LEU A 613 -21.84 -10.63 44.04
N GLU A 614 -20.88 -10.36 44.92
CA GLU A 614 -20.07 -11.39 45.58
C GLU A 614 -20.57 -11.71 47.00
N LYS A 615 -20.37 -12.97 47.42
CA LYS A 615 -20.80 -13.44 48.73
C LYS A 615 -19.77 -13.20 49.83
N ARG A 616 -20.17 -12.52 50.91
CA ARG A 616 -19.42 -12.22 52.16
C ARG A 616 -18.13 -11.41 52.05
N ARG A 617 -17.46 -11.38 50.89
CA ARG A 617 -16.21 -10.66 50.64
C ARG A 617 -16.11 -10.21 49.18
N ASP A 618 -15.21 -9.27 48.93
CA ASP A 618 -14.88 -8.66 47.63
C ASP A 618 -13.53 -9.26 47.19
N GLU A 619 -13.49 -10.59 47.08
CA GLU A 619 -12.28 -11.43 46.95
C GLU A 619 -12.52 -12.77 46.22
N THR A 620 -13.75 -13.09 45.81
CA THR A 620 -14.09 -14.32 45.07
C THR A 620 -13.47 -14.29 43.67
N LEU A 621 -13.59 -13.15 43.00
CA LEU A 621 -12.99 -12.81 41.71
C LEU A 621 -11.93 -11.74 41.94
N ARG A 622 -10.73 -12.16 42.36
CA ARG A 622 -9.65 -11.29 42.87
C ARG A 622 -9.22 -10.13 41.94
N GLU A 623 -9.51 -10.22 40.65
CA GLU A 623 -9.18 -9.22 39.62
C GLU A 623 -10.40 -8.39 39.17
N ILE A 624 -11.61 -8.66 39.69
CA ILE A 624 -12.87 -8.06 39.25
C ILE A 624 -13.67 -7.64 40.49
N THR A 625 -13.54 -6.37 40.90
CA THR A 625 -14.26 -5.82 42.06
C THR A 625 -15.78 -5.96 41.89
N ALA A 626 -16.47 -6.43 42.94
CA ALA A 626 -17.93 -6.49 42.99
C ALA A 626 -18.57 -5.09 43.03
N ASP A 627 -19.81 -4.94 42.58
CA ASP A 627 -20.57 -3.70 42.84
C ASP A 627 -21.16 -3.70 44.26
N VAL A 628 -21.57 -4.88 44.74
CA VAL A 628 -22.02 -5.11 46.12
C VAL A 628 -21.47 -6.43 46.66
N VAL A 629 -21.27 -6.49 47.98
CA VAL A 629 -21.04 -7.74 48.71
C VAL A 629 -22.29 -8.07 49.50
N TYR A 630 -22.79 -9.31 49.39
CA TYR A 630 -24.01 -9.75 50.06
C TYR A 630 -23.78 -10.72 51.22
N GLY A 631 -24.76 -10.79 52.13
CA GLY A 631 -24.67 -11.58 53.36
C GLY A 631 -24.99 -13.07 53.23
N ASP A 632 -25.47 -13.67 54.32
CA ASP A 632 -25.61 -15.13 54.49
C ASP A 632 -26.75 -15.82 53.71
N ALA A 633 -27.16 -15.25 52.57
CA ALA A 633 -27.83 -16.03 51.54
C ALA A 633 -26.84 -17.07 50.97
N ILE A 634 -27.32 -18.24 50.54
CA ILE A 634 -26.49 -19.33 50.01
C ILE A 634 -27.23 -19.95 48.83
N LEU A 635 -26.54 -20.12 47.70
CA LEU A 635 -27.04 -20.89 46.57
C LEU A 635 -26.79 -22.38 46.83
N ARG A 636 -27.83 -23.20 46.95
CA ARG A 636 -27.67 -24.63 47.25
C ARG A 636 -27.12 -25.41 46.05
N ASN A 637 -26.10 -26.23 46.28
CA ASN A 637 -25.56 -27.19 45.29
C ASN A 637 -26.59 -28.19 44.74
N THR A 638 -27.75 -28.35 45.39
CA THR A 638 -28.85 -29.22 44.95
C THR A 638 -29.83 -28.56 43.98
N GLY A 639 -29.60 -27.31 43.58
CA GLY A 639 -30.58 -26.47 42.89
C GLY A 639 -31.17 -25.40 43.82
N ASP A 640 -31.43 -24.22 43.27
CA ASP A 640 -32.02 -23.09 44.01
C ASP A 640 -32.83 -22.14 43.10
N LYS A 641 -33.43 -21.11 43.70
CA LYS A 641 -34.21 -20.08 43.02
C LYS A 641 -33.58 -18.70 43.22
N VAL A 642 -33.56 -17.83 42.21
CA VAL A 642 -33.11 -16.44 42.31
C VAL A 642 -34.17 -15.53 41.68
N ALA A 643 -34.66 -14.54 42.42
CA ALA A 643 -35.71 -13.63 41.97
C ALA A 643 -35.35 -12.17 42.27
N LEU A 644 -35.51 -11.31 41.26
CA LEU A 644 -35.22 -9.88 41.29
C LEU A 644 -36.51 -9.05 41.35
N TYR A 645 -36.59 -8.10 42.27
CA TYR A 645 -37.75 -7.22 42.48
C TYR A 645 -37.35 -5.74 42.45
N ASN A 646 -38.18 -4.92 41.78
CA ASN A 646 -38.02 -3.46 41.73
C ASN A 646 -38.44 -2.77 43.05
N VAL A 647 -38.24 -1.45 43.14
CA VAL A 647 -38.54 -0.66 44.34
C VAL A 647 -40.03 -0.62 44.72
N GLN A 648 -40.92 -0.95 43.78
CA GLN A 648 -42.36 -1.08 44.00
C GLN A 648 -42.76 -2.49 44.50
N GLY A 649 -41.82 -3.44 44.55
CA GLY A 649 -42.05 -4.83 44.93
C GLY A 649 -42.61 -5.71 43.79
N GLY A 650 -42.61 -5.23 42.54
CA GLY A 650 -42.90 -6.03 41.36
C GLY A 650 -41.73 -6.95 41.03
N LEU A 651 -42.03 -8.19 40.61
CA LEU A 651 -41.05 -9.14 40.09
C LEU A 651 -40.58 -8.68 38.71
N VAL A 652 -39.26 -8.61 38.50
CA VAL A 652 -38.64 -8.14 37.25
C VAL A 652 -38.05 -9.30 36.45
N ASP A 653 -37.36 -10.23 37.12
CA ASP A 653 -36.80 -11.42 36.49
C ASP A 653 -36.66 -12.56 37.52
N GLU A 654 -36.77 -13.82 37.07
CA GLU A 654 -36.78 -15.00 37.95
C GLU A 654 -36.17 -16.25 37.31
N VAL A 655 -35.23 -16.86 38.02
CA VAL A 655 -34.58 -18.14 37.70
C VAL A 655 -35.01 -19.18 38.73
N ASP A 656 -35.48 -20.34 38.29
CA ASP A 656 -35.89 -21.45 39.17
C ASP A 656 -35.27 -22.78 38.73
N PHE A 657 -34.25 -23.22 39.46
CA PHE A 657 -33.62 -24.54 39.33
C PHE A 657 -33.82 -25.37 40.60
N LEU A 658 -34.96 -25.27 41.28
CA LEU A 658 -35.26 -26.05 42.51
C LEU A 658 -35.29 -27.57 42.30
N GLN A 659 -35.29 -28.07 41.06
CA GLN A 659 -35.16 -29.50 40.72
C GLN A 659 -33.70 -29.95 40.49
N GLY A 660 -32.74 -29.03 40.54
CA GLY A 660 -31.32 -29.26 40.26
C GLY A 660 -30.78 -28.33 39.17
N TRP A 661 -29.52 -27.95 39.31
CA TRP A 661 -28.78 -27.24 38.26
C TRP A 661 -28.53 -28.16 37.05
N PRO A 662 -28.44 -27.63 35.81
CA PRO A 662 -28.19 -28.43 34.61
C PRO A 662 -26.95 -29.33 34.70
N GLU A 663 -26.99 -30.49 34.05
CA GLU A 663 -25.89 -31.47 34.10
C GLU A 663 -24.55 -30.90 33.58
N GLN A 664 -23.45 -31.52 33.99
CA GLN A 664 -22.05 -31.10 33.76
C GLN A 664 -21.58 -29.81 34.46
N SER A 665 -22.49 -28.93 34.90
CA SER A 665 -22.15 -27.67 35.60
C SER A 665 -21.26 -27.85 36.85
N SER A 666 -21.50 -28.91 37.62
CA SER A 666 -20.76 -29.23 38.86
C SER A 666 -19.32 -29.73 38.63
N HIS A 667 -18.92 -30.00 37.38
CA HIS A 667 -17.60 -30.52 37.07
C HIS A 667 -16.66 -29.38 36.63
N GLY A 668 -15.87 -28.89 37.57
CA GLY A 668 -14.86 -27.85 37.32
C GLY A 668 -15.28 -26.42 37.65
N TYR A 669 -16.23 -26.24 38.58
CA TYR A 669 -16.62 -24.91 39.11
C TYR A 669 -17.13 -23.94 38.03
N ARG A 670 -18.05 -24.43 37.18
CA ARG A 670 -18.64 -23.64 36.10
C ARG A 670 -19.86 -22.86 36.59
N SER A 671 -19.96 -21.59 36.22
CA SER A 671 -21.18 -20.80 36.40
C SER A 671 -22.28 -21.27 35.43
N LEU A 672 -23.51 -20.80 35.66
CA LEU A 672 -24.62 -20.91 34.71
C LEU A 672 -24.82 -19.55 34.04
N GLU A 673 -24.65 -19.53 32.72
CA GLU A 673 -24.79 -18.38 31.84
C GLU A 673 -26.16 -18.38 31.15
N ARG A 674 -26.84 -17.23 31.10
CA ARG A 674 -27.99 -17.00 30.22
C ARG A 674 -27.54 -16.97 28.76
N ILE A 675 -28.28 -17.60 27.86
CA ILE A 675 -27.91 -17.73 26.44
C ILE A 675 -28.38 -16.49 25.64
N ASP A 676 -29.63 -16.06 25.85
CA ASP A 676 -30.23 -14.88 25.23
C ASP A 676 -30.90 -13.99 26.29
N SER A 677 -30.53 -12.72 26.31
CA SER A 677 -31.08 -11.69 27.20
C SER A 677 -32.53 -11.32 26.89
N ASN A 678 -33.00 -11.56 25.66
CA ASN A 678 -34.37 -11.27 25.22
C ASN A 678 -35.36 -12.40 25.55
N ASN A 679 -34.86 -13.63 25.74
CA ASN A 679 -35.66 -14.77 26.18
C ASN A 679 -35.81 -14.78 27.71
N PHE A 680 -36.90 -15.36 28.19
CA PHE A 680 -37.24 -15.38 29.62
C PHE A 680 -36.26 -16.21 30.46
N ALA A 681 -36.09 -15.84 31.73
CA ALA A 681 -35.22 -16.54 32.67
C ALA A 681 -35.82 -17.87 33.19
N PHE A 682 -37.14 -18.04 33.15
CA PHE A 682 -37.81 -19.27 33.55
C PHE A 682 -37.73 -20.40 32.50
N ASP A 683 -37.25 -20.12 31.28
CA ASP A 683 -37.00 -21.16 30.29
C ASP A 683 -35.63 -21.80 30.57
N SER A 684 -35.64 -23.04 31.07
CA SER A 684 -34.42 -23.80 31.35
C SER A 684 -33.57 -24.07 30.10
N ALA A 685 -34.12 -23.96 28.88
CA ALA A 685 -33.36 -24.06 27.64
C ALA A 685 -32.60 -22.76 27.29
N ASN A 686 -32.88 -21.64 27.98
CA ASN A 686 -32.17 -20.37 27.84
C ASN A 686 -30.94 -20.26 28.78
N TRP A 687 -30.53 -21.35 29.42
CA TRP A 687 -29.40 -21.38 30.35
C TRP A 687 -28.46 -22.55 30.02
N ARG A 688 -27.15 -22.33 30.18
CA ARG A 688 -26.11 -23.37 30.03
C ARG A 688 -25.00 -23.20 31.07
N PRO A 689 -24.25 -24.26 31.41
CA PRO A 689 -22.95 -24.08 32.05
C PRO A 689 -22.03 -23.21 31.17
N SER A 690 -21.17 -22.39 31.76
CA SER A 690 -20.19 -21.59 31.01
C SER A 690 -19.36 -22.47 30.07
N ASN A 691 -19.18 -22.02 28.82
CA ASN A 691 -18.54 -22.82 27.75
C ASN A 691 -17.05 -23.06 28.03
N ASP A 692 -16.31 -22.02 28.43
CA ASP A 692 -14.90 -22.10 28.82
C ASP A 692 -14.48 -20.85 29.62
N PHE A 693 -13.28 -20.85 30.21
CA PHE A 693 -12.79 -19.70 30.97
C PHE A 693 -12.55 -18.46 30.08
N ARG A 694 -12.78 -17.27 30.64
CA ARG A 694 -12.50 -15.98 29.99
C ARG A 694 -11.13 -15.44 30.42
N MET A 695 -10.65 -14.38 29.78
CA MET A 695 -9.30 -13.85 30.03
C MET A 695 -9.16 -13.06 31.34
N LEU A 696 -10.26 -12.49 31.84
CA LEU A 696 -10.31 -11.72 33.09
C LEU A 696 -10.83 -12.57 34.25
N GLY A 697 -10.25 -12.39 35.43
CA GLY A 697 -10.74 -13.00 36.67
C GLY A 697 -9.90 -14.21 37.10
N LYS A 698 -9.60 -14.23 38.40
CA LYS A 698 -8.98 -15.37 39.10
C LYS A 698 -9.73 -15.63 40.39
N SER A 699 -9.80 -16.90 40.77
CA SER A 699 -10.22 -17.29 42.12
C SER A 699 -9.26 -16.73 43.18
N TYR A 700 -9.68 -16.74 44.45
CA TYR A 700 -8.88 -16.31 45.59
C TYR A 700 -7.42 -16.87 45.59
N ASN A 701 -7.25 -18.13 45.20
CA ASN A 701 -5.94 -18.83 45.12
C ASN A 701 -5.21 -18.69 43.76
N GLY A 702 -5.73 -17.91 42.80
CA GLY A 702 -5.10 -17.68 41.49
C GLY A 702 -5.48 -18.68 40.38
N GLY A 703 -6.48 -19.52 40.63
CA GLY A 703 -7.05 -20.46 39.64
C GLY A 703 -7.90 -19.78 38.57
N LEU A 704 -8.31 -20.56 37.57
CA LEU A 704 -9.16 -20.09 36.46
C LEU A 704 -10.63 -19.98 36.89
N ILE A 705 -11.33 -19.01 36.30
CA ILE A 705 -12.77 -18.82 36.48
C ILE A 705 -13.49 -19.30 35.22
N TYR A 706 -14.32 -20.35 35.36
CA TYR A 706 -15.16 -20.87 34.29
C TYR A 706 -16.54 -20.18 34.33
N GLY A 707 -16.53 -18.89 33.98
CA GLY A 707 -17.67 -17.99 33.93
C GLY A 707 -17.30 -16.68 33.25
N SER A 708 -18.28 -15.82 32.99
CA SER A 708 -18.12 -14.53 32.29
C SER A 708 -18.41 -13.28 33.13
N PRO A 709 -17.91 -13.14 34.37
CA PRO A 709 -18.17 -11.97 35.19
C PRO A 709 -17.66 -10.68 34.52
N ARG A 710 -18.51 -9.65 34.53
CA ARG A 710 -18.45 -8.37 33.82
C ARG A 710 -18.20 -8.49 32.30
N GLN A 711 -18.57 -9.61 31.69
CA GLN A 711 -18.31 -9.93 30.28
C GLN A 711 -19.56 -10.56 29.64
N ALA A 712 -19.60 -10.56 28.29
CA ALA A 712 -20.67 -11.23 27.57
C ALA A 712 -20.56 -12.76 27.70
N ASN A 713 -21.66 -13.41 28.08
CA ASN A 713 -21.80 -14.86 28.15
C ASN A 713 -21.45 -15.55 26.82
N ASN A 714 -21.77 -14.89 25.69
CA ASN A 714 -21.39 -15.33 24.36
C ASN A 714 -20.14 -14.57 23.89
N GLY A 715 -19.15 -15.30 23.35
CA GLY A 715 -17.90 -14.72 22.86
C GLY A 715 -16.81 -14.53 23.92
N ASN A 716 -15.62 -14.11 23.49
CA ASN A 716 -14.46 -13.83 24.34
C ASN A 716 -13.88 -15.04 25.09
N VAL A 717 -14.00 -16.25 24.54
CA VAL A 717 -13.36 -17.46 25.08
C VAL A 717 -11.83 -17.33 24.99
N ALA A 718 -11.11 -17.60 26.08
CA ALA A 718 -9.66 -17.52 26.09
C ALA A 718 -9.00 -18.74 25.41
N LEU A 719 -8.08 -18.47 24.48
CA LEU A 719 -7.08 -19.43 24.01
C LEU A 719 -5.76 -19.08 24.68
N ASN A 720 -5.61 -19.57 25.92
CA ASN A 720 -4.43 -19.37 26.74
C ASN A 720 -4.00 -20.68 27.43
N TYR A 721 -2.72 -20.82 27.72
CA TYR A 721 -2.08 -22.01 28.27
C TYR A 721 -2.18 -23.26 27.37
N ARG A 722 -2.05 -24.44 27.96
CA ARG A 722 -1.87 -25.72 27.26
C ARG A 722 -3.19 -26.46 27.09
N GLN A 723 -3.43 -27.02 25.90
CA GLN A 723 -4.63 -27.80 25.62
C GLN A 723 -4.71 -29.06 26.51
N GLU A 724 -5.81 -29.20 27.27
CA GLU A 724 -6.05 -30.32 28.18
C GLU A 724 -6.78 -31.50 27.51
N ALA A 725 -7.67 -31.23 26.57
CA ALA A 725 -8.43 -32.25 25.84
C ALA A 725 -7.63 -32.81 24.65
N PRO A 726 -7.53 -34.14 24.45
CA PRO A 726 -6.81 -34.72 23.31
C PRO A 726 -7.32 -34.27 21.94
N VAL A 727 -8.61 -33.94 21.84
CA VAL A 727 -9.20 -33.22 20.71
C VAL A 727 -10.02 -32.04 21.25
N ARG A 728 -9.76 -30.83 20.76
CA ARG A 728 -10.57 -29.62 21.02
C ARG A 728 -11.13 -29.09 19.71
N ILE A 729 -12.36 -28.60 19.73
CA ILE A 729 -13.03 -28.00 18.57
C ILE A 729 -13.43 -26.57 18.93
N LEU A 730 -13.00 -25.60 18.13
CA LEU A 730 -13.44 -24.20 18.19
C LEU A 730 -14.57 -23.99 17.19
N LYS A 731 -15.56 -23.17 17.54
CA LYS A 731 -16.79 -23.01 16.78
C LYS A 731 -17.31 -21.57 16.74
N LYS A 732 -18.17 -21.28 15.77
CA LYS A 732 -18.67 -19.94 15.48
C LYS A 732 -19.53 -19.33 16.60
N GLU A 733 -20.25 -20.16 17.37
CA GLU A 733 -21.10 -19.69 18.48
C GLU A 733 -20.32 -19.07 19.66
N ASP A 734 -19.02 -19.37 19.79
CA ASP A 734 -18.12 -18.85 20.84
C ASP A 734 -17.31 -17.61 20.39
N ASN A 735 -17.61 -17.04 19.22
CA ASN A 735 -16.84 -15.94 18.65
C ASN A 735 -16.95 -14.62 19.44
N PRO A 736 -15.86 -13.85 19.61
CA PRO A 736 -14.49 -14.13 19.17
C PRO A 736 -13.71 -14.92 20.23
N TYR A 737 -12.74 -15.73 19.80
CA TYR A 737 -11.73 -16.29 20.68
C TYR A 737 -10.58 -15.28 20.90
N LEU A 738 -10.05 -15.20 22.12
CA LEU A 738 -8.96 -14.29 22.50
C LEU A 738 -7.65 -15.06 22.63
N LEU A 739 -6.68 -14.80 21.75
CA LEU A 739 -5.40 -15.51 21.72
C LEU A 739 -4.39 -14.87 22.68
N GLY A 740 -4.02 -15.61 23.73
CA GLY A 740 -2.81 -15.39 24.52
C GLY A 740 -1.68 -16.27 23.99
N TYR A 741 -1.07 -17.06 24.87
CA TYR A 741 -0.17 -18.15 24.49
C TYR A 741 -0.96 -19.46 24.47
N TYR A 742 -1.01 -20.20 23.35
CA TYR A 742 -1.70 -21.50 23.30
C TYR A 742 -0.78 -22.65 22.88
N GLU A 743 -0.72 -23.75 23.64
CA GLU A 743 0.05 -24.96 23.27
C GLU A 743 -0.89 -26.10 22.85
N ILE A 744 -0.66 -26.68 21.66
CA ILE A 744 -1.26 -27.96 21.22
C ILE A 744 -0.20 -29.07 21.38
N PRO A 745 -0.31 -29.96 22.37
CA PRO A 745 0.70 -30.98 22.65
C PRO A 745 0.89 -32.05 21.57
N ILE A 746 2.02 -32.79 21.64
CA ILE A 746 2.24 -34.00 20.84
C ILE A 746 1.09 -34.99 21.06
N GLY A 747 0.49 -35.46 19.96
CA GLY A 747 -0.64 -36.40 19.98
C GLY A 747 -2.00 -35.76 20.33
N PHE A 748 -2.07 -34.44 20.44
CA PHE A 748 -3.31 -33.69 20.62
C PHE A 748 -3.69 -32.97 19.31
N LYS A 749 -4.97 -32.65 19.15
CA LYS A 749 -5.52 -31.99 17.97
C LYS A 749 -6.39 -30.80 18.30
N LEU A 750 -6.19 -29.68 17.61
CA LEU A 750 -7.13 -28.56 17.57
C LEU A 750 -7.83 -28.52 16.21
N ILE A 751 -9.16 -28.44 16.21
CA ILE A 751 -9.98 -28.20 15.03
C ILE A 751 -10.61 -26.82 15.15
N ILE A 752 -10.50 -25.99 14.12
CA ILE A 752 -11.04 -24.63 14.07
C ILE A 752 -12.11 -24.60 12.97
N GLY A 753 -13.38 -24.63 13.36
CA GLY A 753 -14.51 -24.77 12.45
C GLY A 753 -14.81 -23.50 11.61
N PRO A 754 -15.73 -23.61 10.62
CA PRO A 754 -16.10 -22.50 9.74
C PRO A 754 -16.51 -21.22 10.48
N GLY A 755 -16.11 -20.07 9.96
CA GLY A 755 -16.52 -18.76 10.46
C GLY A 755 -15.97 -18.38 11.84
N VAL A 756 -15.05 -19.16 12.43
CA VAL A 756 -14.39 -18.83 13.70
C VAL A 756 -13.51 -17.58 13.56
N VAL A 757 -13.55 -16.70 14.56
CA VAL A 757 -12.75 -15.47 14.65
C VAL A 757 -11.86 -15.54 15.88
N ILE A 758 -10.54 -15.43 15.68
CA ILE A 758 -9.52 -15.41 16.74
C ILE A 758 -8.79 -14.07 16.70
N LYS A 759 -8.60 -13.45 17.87
CA LYS A 759 -7.99 -12.13 18.04
C LYS A 759 -6.74 -12.17 18.92
N GLY A 760 -5.58 -11.83 18.37
CA GLY A 760 -4.35 -11.62 19.14
C GLY A 760 -4.24 -10.18 19.65
N TYR A 761 -4.23 -9.98 20.97
CA TYR A 761 -4.16 -8.64 21.58
C TYR A 761 -2.74 -8.18 21.91
N TYR A 762 -1.81 -9.11 22.11
CA TYR A 762 -0.44 -8.83 22.56
C TYR A 762 0.58 -9.21 21.48
N PRO A 763 1.75 -8.54 21.40
CA PRO A 763 2.77 -8.85 20.39
C PRO A 763 3.28 -10.29 20.42
N ASP A 764 3.18 -10.97 21.56
CA ASP A 764 3.58 -12.36 21.80
C ASP A 764 2.42 -13.37 21.69
N SER A 765 1.18 -12.92 21.41
CA SER A 765 0.00 -13.78 21.21
C SER A 765 0.25 -14.80 20.08
N LYS A 766 0.38 -16.10 20.41
CA LYS A 766 0.73 -17.18 19.48
C LYS A 766 0.09 -18.52 19.80
N MET A 767 0.09 -19.40 18.80
CA MET A 767 -0.06 -20.85 19.01
C MET A 767 1.28 -21.57 18.79
N ASP A 768 1.71 -22.38 19.76
CA ASP A 768 2.75 -23.41 19.60
C ASP A 768 2.08 -24.76 19.29
N ILE A 769 2.36 -25.32 18.11
CA ILE A 769 1.78 -26.58 17.65
C ILE A 769 2.86 -27.67 17.68
N PHE A 770 2.75 -28.60 18.63
CA PHE A 770 3.52 -29.84 18.69
C PHE A 770 2.70 -31.07 18.21
N GLY A 771 1.37 -30.93 18.13
CA GLY A 771 0.44 -31.95 17.63
C GLY A 771 -0.13 -31.63 16.24
N GLU A 772 -1.44 -31.75 16.11
CA GLU A 772 -2.20 -31.44 14.88
C GLU A 772 -3.00 -30.13 15.02
N LEU A 773 -2.95 -29.27 14.00
CA LEU A 773 -3.85 -28.13 13.83
C LEU A 773 -4.62 -28.28 12.51
N GLU A 774 -5.95 -28.25 12.58
CA GLU A 774 -6.85 -28.32 11.44
C GLU A 774 -7.77 -27.10 11.40
N ILE A 775 -7.75 -26.33 10.31
CA ILE A 775 -8.58 -25.14 10.10
C ILE A 775 -9.52 -25.40 8.93
N GLN A 776 -10.83 -25.24 9.16
CA GLN A 776 -11.91 -25.67 8.26
C GLN A 776 -12.76 -24.47 7.80
N GLY A 777 -12.12 -23.40 7.29
CA GLY A 777 -12.84 -22.29 6.67
C GLY A 777 -13.38 -22.64 5.28
N ASN A 778 -14.28 -21.80 4.76
CA ASN A 778 -14.75 -21.86 3.37
C ASN A 778 -15.07 -20.46 2.81
N ALA A 779 -15.52 -20.37 1.56
CA ALA A 779 -15.78 -19.10 0.87
C ALA A 779 -16.96 -18.27 1.43
N ALA A 780 -17.89 -18.87 2.17
CA ALA A 780 -18.98 -18.18 2.85
C ALA A 780 -18.68 -17.93 4.35
N GLU A 781 -17.91 -18.84 4.96
CA GLU A 781 -17.57 -18.82 6.39
C GLU A 781 -16.08 -19.12 6.59
N SER A 782 -15.24 -18.18 6.16
CA SER A 782 -13.78 -18.26 6.33
C SER A 782 -13.40 -18.13 7.81
N VAL A 783 -12.35 -18.83 8.24
CA VAL A 783 -11.79 -18.63 9.58
C VAL A 783 -10.93 -17.37 9.55
N ARG A 784 -11.05 -16.48 10.54
CA ARG A 784 -10.27 -15.23 10.59
C ARG A 784 -9.36 -15.19 11.81
N MET A 785 -8.05 -15.06 11.61
CA MET A 785 -7.08 -14.78 12.66
C MET A 785 -6.50 -13.39 12.44
N THR A 786 -6.68 -12.48 13.39
CA THR A 786 -6.46 -11.05 13.18
C THR A 786 -6.05 -10.33 14.48
N SER A 787 -5.69 -9.05 14.40
CA SER A 787 -5.38 -8.24 15.58
C SER A 787 -6.64 -7.99 16.42
N GLY A 788 -6.47 -8.02 17.74
CA GLY A 788 -7.50 -7.61 18.69
C GLY A 788 -7.61 -6.10 18.88
N LYS A 789 -6.60 -5.33 18.45
CA LYS A 789 -6.46 -3.90 18.76
C LYS A 789 -7.46 -3.06 17.94
N PRO A 790 -7.92 -1.90 18.46
CA PRO A 790 -8.81 -1.01 17.71
C PRO A 790 -8.19 -0.36 16.47
N GLN A 791 -6.87 -0.44 16.29
CA GLN A 791 -6.09 0.19 15.24
C GLN A 791 -5.05 -0.85 14.76
N PRO A 792 -5.42 -1.79 13.88
CA PRO A 792 -4.63 -2.99 13.61
C PRO A 792 -3.38 -2.69 12.77
N LYS A 793 -2.24 -3.32 13.08
CA LYS A 793 -0.94 -3.11 12.40
C LYS A 793 -0.15 -4.40 12.23
N ALA A 794 0.63 -4.49 11.16
CA ALA A 794 1.51 -5.62 10.89
C ALA A 794 2.44 -5.96 12.08
N GLY A 795 2.47 -7.22 12.50
CA GLY A 795 3.20 -7.67 13.69
C GLY A 795 2.55 -7.27 15.02
N ASP A 796 1.24 -6.99 15.04
CA ASP A 796 0.47 -6.69 16.26
C ASP A 796 0.41 -7.87 17.23
N TRP A 797 0.42 -9.09 16.66
CA TRP A 797 0.42 -10.39 17.32
C TRP A 797 1.42 -11.33 16.63
N GLN A 798 1.79 -12.43 17.29
CA GLN A 798 2.95 -13.21 16.87
C GLN A 798 2.64 -14.16 15.71
N GLY A 799 1.65 -15.05 15.83
CA GLY A 799 1.28 -15.99 14.75
C GLY A 799 1.16 -17.47 15.17
N LEU A 800 1.47 -18.37 14.23
CA LEU A 800 1.50 -19.83 14.43
C LEU A 800 2.94 -20.36 14.39
N TRP A 801 3.30 -21.29 15.26
CA TRP A 801 4.61 -21.97 15.26
C TRP A 801 4.43 -23.50 15.29
N PHE A 802 4.66 -24.14 14.15
CA PHE A 802 4.70 -25.58 13.98
C PHE A 802 6.09 -26.12 14.34
N HIS A 803 6.15 -26.89 15.43
CA HIS A 803 7.37 -27.51 15.98
C HIS A 803 7.69 -28.86 15.30
N PRO A 804 8.91 -29.41 15.45
CA PRO A 804 9.31 -30.67 14.80
C PRO A 804 8.33 -31.82 15.00
N GLY A 805 7.90 -32.43 13.88
CA GLY A 805 6.95 -33.54 13.83
C GLY A 805 5.46 -33.14 13.86
N SER A 806 5.12 -31.86 14.02
CA SER A 806 3.73 -31.38 13.98
C SER A 806 3.13 -31.36 12.56
N VAL A 807 1.80 -31.30 12.51
CA VAL A 807 1.02 -31.28 11.25
C VAL A 807 0.02 -30.13 11.24
N GLY A 808 -0.01 -29.37 10.14
CA GLY A 808 -0.99 -28.33 9.86
C GLY A 808 -1.81 -28.62 8.60
N ASN A 809 -3.13 -28.59 8.71
CA ASN A 809 -4.04 -28.56 7.57
C ASN A 809 -4.88 -27.28 7.64
N ILE A 810 -4.67 -26.36 6.70
CA ILE A 810 -5.26 -25.02 6.71
C ILE A 810 -6.11 -24.84 5.45
N VAL A 811 -7.42 -24.70 5.64
CA VAL A 811 -8.41 -24.43 4.59
C VAL A 811 -9.15 -23.15 4.93
N GLY A 812 -9.32 -22.23 3.97
CA GLY A 812 -10.19 -21.06 4.11
C GLY A 812 -9.82 -20.10 5.24
N LEU A 813 -8.52 -19.93 5.53
CA LEU A 813 -8.01 -19.03 6.56
C LEU A 813 -7.77 -17.62 6.00
N VAL A 814 -8.29 -16.60 6.67
CA VAL A 814 -7.91 -15.19 6.51
C VAL A 814 -7.00 -14.82 7.69
N MET A 815 -5.71 -14.57 7.42
CA MET A 815 -4.70 -14.23 8.43
C MET A 815 -4.12 -12.83 8.18
N GLU A 816 -4.28 -11.95 9.18
CA GLU A 816 -3.97 -10.53 9.07
C GLU A 816 -3.20 -10.01 10.30
N TYR A 817 -2.36 -8.99 10.11
CA TYR A 817 -1.66 -8.26 11.18
C TYR A 817 -0.69 -9.11 12.03
N ALA A 818 -0.38 -10.32 11.60
CA ALA A 818 0.49 -11.27 12.30
C ALA A 818 1.99 -11.01 12.03
N GLY A 819 2.83 -11.81 12.67
CA GLY A 819 4.26 -11.88 12.40
C GLY A 819 5.10 -10.90 13.21
N LYS A 820 4.91 -10.83 14.52
CA LYS A 820 5.86 -10.10 15.37
C LYS A 820 7.30 -10.64 15.23
N ASP A 821 8.27 -9.79 15.51
CA ASP A 821 9.70 -10.08 15.36
C ASP A 821 10.21 -11.22 16.27
N PHE A 822 10.48 -12.38 15.68
CA PHE A 822 11.21 -13.44 16.38
C PHE A 822 12.68 -13.06 16.57
N ARG A 823 13.29 -13.56 17.66
CA ARG A 823 14.75 -13.61 17.82
C ARG A 823 15.26 -14.97 17.38
N VAL A 824 16.18 -14.99 16.42
CA VAL A 824 16.89 -16.21 16.03
C VAL A 824 17.99 -16.47 17.06
N ASN A 825 17.68 -17.29 18.07
CA ASN A 825 18.65 -17.74 19.06
C ASN A 825 19.71 -18.64 18.39
N ASN A 826 20.79 -18.02 17.89
CA ASN A 826 22.18 -18.55 17.84
C ASN A 826 23.16 -17.67 17.05
N PHE A 827 22.74 -16.57 16.39
CA PHE A 827 23.64 -15.69 15.64
C PHE A 827 23.67 -14.26 16.21
N ILE A 828 24.87 -13.81 16.58
CA ILE A 828 25.15 -12.49 17.18
C ILE A 828 24.81 -11.32 16.22
N TYR A 829 24.59 -11.60 14.93
CA TYR A 829 24.38 -10.60 13.87
C TYR A 829 23.10 -10.82 13.03
N THR A 830 22.24 -11.81 13.33
CA THR A 830 20.96 -11.93 12.63
C THR A 830 19.96 -10.93 13.17
N GLY A 831 19.48 -10.04 12.30
CA GLY A 831 18.41 -9.10 12.63
C GLY A 831 17.09 -9.78 13.00
N HIS A 832 16.22 -9.00 13.61
CA HIS A 832 14.83 -9.38 13.88
C HIS A 832 14.07 -9.67 12.58
N VAL A 833 13.31 -10.76 12.54
CA VAL A 833 12.46 -11.14 11.39
C VAL A 833 11.06 -11.49 11.88
N GLY A 834 10.06 -10.75 11.42
CA GLY A 834 8.65 -11.06 11.63
C GLY A 834 8.20 -12.26 10.80
N GLN A 835 7.52 -13.25 11.42
CA GLN A 835 7.05 -14.47 10.74
C GLN A 835 5.62 -14.82 11.19
N ALA A 836 4.64 -14.79 10.29
CA ALA A 836 3.23 -15.05 10.64
C ALA A 836 2.94 -16.54 10.87
N ILE A 837 3.59 -17.41 10.10
CA ILE A 837 3.64 -18.86 10.28
C ILE A 837 5.11 -19.29 10.26
N ARG A 838 5.58 -19.85 11.38
CA ARG A 838 6.89 -20.50 11.49
C ARG A 838 6.71 -22.02 11.46
N ALA A 839 7.46 -22.71 10.62
CA ALA A 839 7.37 -24.14 10.43
C ALA A 839 8.76 -24.78 10.50
N GLU A 840 8.96 -25.73 11.40
CA GLU A 840 10.26 -26.36 11.66
C GLU A 840 10.10 -27.88 11.67
N GLN A 841 10.73 -28.57 10.72
CA GLN A 841 10.69 -30.04 10.58
C GLN A 841 9.26 -30.63 10.67
N SER A 842 8.30 -29.94 10.05
CA SER A 842 6.85 -30.17 10.16
C SER A 842 6.21 -30.44 8.78
N THR A 843 4.93 -30.78 8.74
CA THR A 843 4.15 -30.90 7.49
C THR A 843 2.97 -29.93 7.51
N ILE A 844 2.88 -29.04 6.53
CA ILE A 844 1.81 -28.04 6.42
C ILE A 844 1.18 -28.07 5.03
N THR A 845 -0.15 -28.11 4.97
CA THR A 845 -0.94 -27.85 3.77
C THR A 845 -1.77 -26.58 3.98
N ILE A 846 -1.77 -25.68 2.99
CA ILE A 846 -2.54 -24.44 2.96
C ILE A 846 -3.38 -24.43 1.68
N SER A 847 -4.67 -24.14 1.79
CA SER A 847 -5.63 -24.12 0.68
C SER A 847 -6.67 -23.01 0.87
N ASP A 848 -7.15 -22.43 -0.24
CA ASP A 848 -8.25 -21.43 -0.28
C ASP A 848 -8.09 -20.24 0.70
N SER A 849 -6.85 -19.87 1.03
CA SER A 849 -6.52 -18.98 2.15
C SER A 849 -5.99 -17.62 1.70
N ILE A 850 -6.15 -16.60 2.54
CA ILE A 850 -5.79 -15.20 2.29
C ILE A 850 -4.86 -14.68 3.40
N PHE A 851 -3.68 -14.22 3.01
CA PHE A 851 -2.69 -13.62 3.89
C PHE A 851 -2.41 -12.19 3.43
N ARG A 852 -2.66 -11.20 4.29
CA ARG A 852 -2.44 -9.77 3.99
C ARG A 852 -2.08 -8.98 5.23
N GLU A 853 -1.44 -7.83 5.05
CA GLU A 853 -1.14 -6.86 6.13
C GLU A 853 -0.35 -7.50 7.31
N ASN A 854 0.36 -8.58 7.02
CA ASN A 854 1.29 -9.24 7.93
C ASN A 854 2.66 -8.55 7.86
N SER A 855 3.54 -8.88 8.81
CA SER A 855 4.92 -8.37 8.86
C SER A 855 5.84 -9.01 7.80
N SER A 856 7.16 -8.94 7.99
CA SER A 856 8.21 -9.36 7.05
C SER A 856 7.88 -10.61 6.23
N THR A 857 7.73 -11.78 6.86
CA THR A 857 7.55 -13.05 6.14
C THR A 857 6.22 -13.69 6.53
N THR A 858 5.40 -14.12 5.56
CA THR A 858 4.16 -14.83 5.90
C THR A 858 4.46 -16.26 6.35
N LEU A 859 5.00 -17.12 5.48
CA LEU A 859 5.39 -18.50 5.80
C LEU A 859 6.92 -18.64 5.81
N TYR A 860 7.50 -18.99 6.96
CA TYR A 860 8.88 -19.45 7.07
C TYR A 860 8.88 -20.97 7.30
N ALA A 861 9.61 -21.72 6.47
CA ALA A 861 9.66 -23.18 6.49
C ALA A 861 11.11 -23.69 6.54
N TYR A 862 11.55 -24.16 7.70
CA TYR A 862 12.84 -24.82 7.88
C TYR A 862 12.66 -26.35 7.83
N GLN A 863 13.32 -27.00 6.87
CA GLN A 863 13.33 -28.47 6.69
C GLN A 863 11.94 -29.13 6.72
N SER A 864 10.90 -28.41 6.30
CA SER A 864 9.49 -28.83 6.40
C SER A 864 8.94 -29.25 5.03
N THR A 865 7.82 -29.98 5.03
CA THR A 865 7.04 -30.20 3.80
C THR A 865 5.88 -29.22 3.78
N SER A 866 5.86 -28.31 2.80
CA SER A 866 4.88 -27.23 2.68
C SER A 866 4.18 -27.31 1.32
N SER A 867 2.86 -27.46 1.34
CA SER A 867 1.99 -27.40 0.17
C SER A 867 1.07 -26.18 0.27
N VAL A 868 0.95 -25.41 -0.80
CA VAL A 868 0.14 -24.18 -0.87
C VAL A 868 -0.66 -24.18 -2.16
N SER A 869 -1.99 -24.24 -2.09
CA SER A 869 -2.86 -24.18 -3.26
C SER A 869 -3.94 -23.10 -3.15
N HIS A 870 -4.38 -22.56 -4.30
CA HIS A 870 -5.55 -21.66 -4.41
C HIS A 870 -5.58 -20.47 -3.43
N SER A 871 -4.40 -20.02 -2.99
CA SER A 871 -4.25 -19.07 -1.86
C SER A 871 -3.59 -17.77 -2.30
N SER A 872 -4.01 -16.65 -1.72
CA SER A 872 -3.48 -15.31 -2.02
C SER A 872 -2.64 -14.77 -0.87
N PHE A 873 -1.44 -14.33 -1.19
CA PHE A 873 -0.50 -13.65 -0.32
C PHE A 873 -0.33 -12.22 -0.83
N ALA A 874 -0.38 -11.24 0.07
CA ALA A 874 -0.20 -9.83 -0.26
C ALA A 874 0.57 -9.09 0.83
N THR A 875 1.42 -8.14 0.42
CA THR A 875 2.17 -7.20 1.30
C THR A 875 3.17 -7.81 2.27
N GLY A 876 4.15 -7.01 2.68
CA GLY A 876 5.28 -7.45 3.50
C GLY A 876 6.55 -7.68 2.66
N LYS A 877 7.57 -8.29 3.27
CA LYS A 877 8.86 -8.54 2.60
C LYS A 877 8.80 -9.79 1.72
N ARG A 878 8.33 -10.93 2.26
CA ARG A 878 8.24 -12.24 1.57
C ARG A 878 6.92 -12.94 1.87
N ALA A 879 6.38 -13.64 0.89
CA ALA A 879 5.27 -14.58 1.10
C ALA A 879 5.79 -15.88 1.72
N ILE A 880 6.81 -16.49 1.11
CA ILE A 880 7.33 -17.80 1.48
C ILE A 880 8.86 -17.75 1.54
N GLU A 881 9.44 -18.15 2.66
CA GLU A 881 10.88 -18.37 2.84
C GLU A 881 11.13 -19.82 3.27
N ALA A 882 11.77 -20.63 2.43
CA ALA A 882 12.02 -22.04 2.70
C ALA A 882 13.52 -22.37 2.75
N LEU A 883 13.94 -23.08 3.81
CA LEU A 883 15.31 -23.49 4.07
C LEU A 883 15.38 -25.02 4.13
N GLY A 884 15.49 -25.64 2.97
CA GLY A 884 15.37 -27.08 2.75
C GLY A 884 13.96 -27.61 2.99
N GLY A 885 13.80 -28.92 2.82
CA GLY A 885 12.48 -29.58 2.81
C GLY A 885 11.84 -29.56 1.43
N ASN A 886 10.52 -29.75 1.36
CA ASN A 886 9.76 -29.81 0.10
C ASN A 886 8.79 -28.64 0.02
N VAL A 887 8.76 -27.94 -1.11
CA VAL A 887 7.82 -26.83 -1.36
C VAL A 887 7.01 -27.13 -2.62
N HIS A 888 5.68 -27.14 -2.49
CA HIS A 888 4.74 -27.25 -3.59
C HIS A 888 3.76 -26.07 -3.57
N ILE A 889 3.55 -25.46 -4.74
CA ILE A 889 2.73 -24.26 -4.93
C ILE A 889 1.87 -24.43 -6.20
N GLU A 890 0.56 -24.26 -6.08
CA GLU A 890 -0.42 -24.53 -7.13
C GLU A 890 -1.51 -23.44 -7.19
N SER A 891 -1.70 -22.76 -8.33
CA SER A 891 -2.74 -21.71 -8.49
C SER A 891 -2.72 -20.64 -7.37
N ALA A 892 -1.53 -20.28 -6.87
CA ALA A 892 -1.35 -19.33 -5.76
C ALA A 892 -0.99 -17.92 -6.27
N ARG A 893 -1.43 -16.88 -5.56
CA ARG A 893 -1.25 -15.47 -5.95
C ARG A 893 -0.31 -14.74 -4.98
N PHE A 894 0.63 -13.96 -5.52
CA PHE A 894 1.65 -13.21 -4.76
C PHE A 894 1.67 -11.75 -5.22
N ASP A 895 1.28 -10.83 -4.32
CA ASP A 895 0.98 -9.43 -4.64
C ASP A 895 1.75 -8.43 -3.75
N SER A 896 2.35 -7.40 -4.35
CA SER A 896 2.96 -6.26 -3.65
C SER A 896 4.01 -6.61 -2.57
N PHE A 897 4.90 -7.58 -2.82
CA PHE A 897 6.04 -7.87 -1.94
C PHE A 897 7.29 -7.05 -2.27
N ILE A 898 7.95 -6.54 -1.23
CA ILE A 898 9.02 -5.52 -1.34
C ILE A 898 10.46 -6.05 -1.31
N ASP A 899 10.69 -7.37 -1.17
CA ASP A 899 12.05 -7.91 -1.27
C ASP A 899 12.55 -7.85 -2.73
N PRO A 900 13.75 -7.31 -3.02
CA PRO A 900 14.33 -7.31 -4.36
C PRO A 900 14.46 -8.70 -5.00
N ALA A 901 14.52 -9.76 -4.20
CA ALA A 901 14.55 -11.15 -4.65
C ALA A 901 13.15 -11.80 -4.75
N GLY A 902 12.08 -11.04 -4.53
CA GLY A 902 10.69 -11.44 -4.77
C GLY A 902 10.00 -12.15 -3.60
N PRO A 903 8.72 -12.53 -3.80
CA PRO A 903 7.86 -13.06 -2.73
C PRO A 903 8.23 -14.47 -2.27
N ILE A 904 8.97 -15.24 -3.08
CA ILE A 904 9.38 -16.61 -2.77
C ILE A 904 10.90 -16.69 -2.74
N TRP A 905 11.45 -17.12 -1.61
CA TRP A 905 12.88 -17.34 -1.41
C TRP A 905 13.13 -18.76 -0.91
N ILE A 906 13.86 -19.58 -1.68
CA ILE A 906 14.08 -21.00 -1.38
C ILE A 906 15.57 -21.34 -1.42
N ILE A 907 16.06 -22.01 -0.38
CA ILE A 907 17.44 -22.52 -0.29
C ILE A 907 17.44 -24.05 -0.19
N GLY A 908 18.30 -24.71 -0.99
CA GLY A 908 18.71 -26.10 -0.79
C GLY A 908 17.89 -27.18 -1.50
N SER A 909 16.64 -26.90 -1.90
CA SER A 909 15.78 -27.84 -2.64
C SER A 909 15.05 -27.16 -3.80
N TRP A 910 14.80 -27.93 -4.86
CA TRP A 910 14.05 -27.44 -6.03
C TRP A 910 12.53 -27.51 -5.76
N PRO A 911 11.76 -26.42 -5.94
CA PRO A 911 10.33 -26.39 -5.68
C PRO A 911 9.49 -26.93 -6.85
N ASN A 912 8.27 -27.36 -6.55
CA ASN A 912 7.24 -27.63 -7.56
C ASN A 912 6.22 -26.49 -7.56
N ILE A 913 6.37 -25.53 -8.48
CA ILE A 913 5.45 -24.40 -8.68
C ILE A 913 4.75 -24.62 -10.03
N ASN A 914 3.41 -24.66 -10.06
CA ASN A 914 2.65 -24.83 -11.29
C ASN A 914 2.54 -23.53 -12.11
N GLU A 915 2.18 -23.64 -13.40
CA GLU A 915 2.10 -22.48 -14.34
C GLU A 915 0.90 -21.54 -14.13
N GLU A 916 -0.05 -21.91 -13.27
CA GLU A 916 -1.26 -21.12 -12.97
C GLU A 916 -1.05 -20.10 -11.83
N SER A 917 0.07 -20.20 -11.11
CA SER A 917 0.41 -19.27 -10.03
C SER A 917 0.67 -17.86 -10.57
N ILE A 918 0.38 -16.81 -9.80
CA ILE A 918 0.38 -15.42 -10.28
C ILE A 918 1.32 -14.56 -9.44
N PHE A 919 2.31 -13.93 -10.08
CA PHE A 919 3.21 -12.94 -9.49
C PHE A 919 2.90 -11.56 -10.07
N ILE A 920 2.49 -10.60 -9.22
CA ILE A 920 2.07 -9.26 -9.66
C ILE A 920 2.48 -8.18 -8.63
N ASN A 921 2.82 -6.98 -9.10
CA ASN A 921 3.22 -5.82 -8.28
C ASN A 921 4.41 -6.02 -7.31
N ASN A 922 5.14 -7.13 -7.40
CA ASN A 922 6.33 -7.39 -6.58
C ASN A 922 7.56 -6.72 -7.22
N VAL A 923 8.55 -6.33 -6.39
CA VAL A 923 9.84 -5.79 -6.89
C VAL A 923 10.54 -6.79 -7.80
N PHE A 924 10.42 -8.09 -7.52
CA PHE A 924 10.70 -9.17 -8.47
C PHE A 924 9.49 -10.13 -8.55
N ASN A 925 8.84 -10.15 -9.71
CA ASN A 925 7.66 -10.99 -9.97
C ASN A 925 8.05 -12.42 -10.34
N GLY A 926 8.64 -13.16 -9.40
CA GLY A 926 9.01 -14.56 -9.58
C GLY A 926 9.70 -15.17 -8.36
N PRO A 927 10.08 -16.46 -8.42
CA PRO A 927 10.78 -17.15 -7.34
C PRO A 927 12.30 -16.95 -7.40
N THR A 928 12.92 -16.79 -6.22
CA THR A 928 14.36 -16.95 -5.99
C THR A 928 14.66 -18.35 -5.46
N ILE A 929 15.55 -19.08 -6.13
CA ILE A 929 15.95 -20.46 -5.80
C ILE A 929 17.49 -20.52 -5.74
N ILE A 930 18.05 -20.90 -4.58
CA ILE A 930 19.48 -20.81 -4.28
C ILE A 930 20.01 -22.16 -3.76
N ALA A 931 21.20 -22.56 -4.23
CA ALA A 931 21.92 -23.76 -3.77
C ALA A 931 21.09 -25.07 -3.85
N ALA A 932 20.14 -25.13 -4.79
CA ALA A 932 19.18 -26.22 -4.90
C ALA A 932 19.64 -27.33 -5.85
N SER A 933 19.38 -28.58 -5.47
CA SER A 933 19.56 -29.75 -6.33
C SER A 933 18.21 -30.34 -6.73
N LEU A 934 18.06 -30.75 -7.99
CA LEU A 934 16.87 -31.45 -8.48
C LEU A 934 16.79 -32.87 -7.89
N THR A 935 15.64 -33.20 -7.28
CA THR A 935 15.32 -34.55 -6.78
C THR A 935 14.58 -35.41 -7.83
N SER A 936 14.01 -34.76 -8.84
CA SER A 936 13.34 -35.34 -10.00
C SER A 936 13.46 -34.37 -11.18
N SER A 937 13.11 -34.81 -12.40
CA SER A 937 13.10 -33.92 -13.56
C SER A 937 12.08 -32.78 -13.40
N ALA A 938 12.47 -31.57 -13.80
CA ALA A 938 11.72 -30.35 -13.52
C ALA A 938 11.59 -29.43 -14.74
N ARG A 939 10.74 -28.39 -14.62
CA ARG A 939 10.45 -27.42 -15.68
C ARG A 939 10.59 -25.98 -15.16
N ILE A 940 11.14 -25.10 -16.00
CA ILE A 940 11.08 -23.65 -15.88
C ILE A 940 10.06 -23.15 -16.90
N PHE A 941 8.99 -22.53 -16.39
CA PHE A 941 7.90 -21.98 -17.21
C PHE A 941 8.24 -20.58 -17.73
N ALA A 942 7.54 -20.14 -18.78
CA ALA A 942 7.73 -18.81 -19.37
C ALA A 942 6.84 -17.71 -18.78
N ALA A 943 5.93 -18.05 -17.86
CA ALA A 943 4.93 -17.12 -17.32
C ALA A 943 5.51 -16.06 -16.34
N TRP A 944 6.72 -16.28 -15.82
CA TRP A 944 7.45 -15.32 -14.96
C TRP A 944 8.97 -15.52 -15.10
N PRO A 945 9.77 -14.49 -14.76
CA PRO A 945 11.21 -14.67 -14.57
C PRO A 945 11.53 -15.56 -13.36
N TYR A 946 12.67 -16.24 -13.41
CA TYR A 946 13.24 -17.01 -12.30
C TYR A 946 14.57 -16.37 -11.89
N HIS A 947 14.81 -16.22 -10.60
CA HIS A 947 16.14 -15.89 -10.07
C HIS A 947 16.79 -17.15 -9.50
N LEU A 948 17.94 -17.53 -10.04
CA LEU A 948 18.63 -18.77 -9.74
C LEU A 948 20.07 -18.51 -9.26
N ASN A 949 20.53 -19.31 -8.30
CA ASN A 949 21.95 -19.35 -7.92
C ASN A 949 22.37 -20.77 -7.53
N ASN A 950 23.50 -21.25 -8.06
CA ASN A 950 24.13 -22.53 -7.70
C ASN A 950 23.16 -23.72 -7.75
N ILE A 951 22.47 -23.86 -8.88
CA ILE A 951 21.51 -24.93 -9.16
C ILE A 951 22.24 -26.16 -9.71
N ILE A 952 21.87 -27.36 -9.25
CA ILE A 952 22.41 -28.63 -9.72
C ILE A 952 21.29 -29.48 -10.33
N VAL A 953 21.52 -30.00 -11.53
CA VAL A 953 20.71 -31.01 -12.23
C VAL A 953 21.50 -32.32 -12.23
N PRO A 954 21.25 -33.26 -11.28
CA PRO A 954 21.99 -34.51 -11.17
C PRO A 954 21.85 -35.44 -12.39
N THR A 955 22.79 -36.39 -12.51
CA THR A 955 22.92 -37.35 -13.62
C THR A 955 21.67 -38.18 -13.96
N THR A 956 20.70 -38.27 -13.05
CA THR A 956 19.44 -39.01 -13.21
C THR A 956 18.22 -38.11 -13.47
N THR A 957 18.42 -36.82 -13.74
CA THR A 957 17.35 -35.81 -13.89
C THR A 957 17.50 -34.98 -15.15
N GLU A 958 16.37 -34.46 -15.63
CA GLU A 958 16.30 -33.52 -16.74
C GLU A 958 15.72 -32.17 -16.27
N LEU A 959 16.32 -31.07 -16.71
CA LEU A 959 15.72 -29.74 -16.60
C LEU A 959 15.18 -29.33 -17.98
N ILE A 960 13.89 -28.98 -18.04
CA ILE A 960 13.23 -28.47 -19.24
C ILE A 960 13.00 -26.97 -19.08
N ILE A 961 13.29 -26.18 -20.12
CA ILE A 961 13.06 -24.73 -20.13
C ILE A 961 12.20 -24.37 -21.33
N ASP A 962 11.05 -23.73 -21.08
CA ASP A 962 10.06 -23.40 -22.09
C ASP A 962 10.40 -22.13 -22.92
N PRO A 963 9.91 -22.02 -24.17
CA PRO A 963 10.10 -20.82 -25.00
C PRO A 963 9.65 -19.53 -24.31
N GLY A 964 10.49 -18.50 -24.33
CA GLY A 964 10.22 -17.21 -23.67
C GLY A 964 10.60 -17.16 -22.18
N ALA A 965 11.08 -18.26 -21.58
CA ALA A 965 11.53 -18.25 -20.19
C ALA A 965 12.70 -17.28 -19.95
N ASN A 966 12.63 -16.57 -18.82
CA ASN A 966 13.61 -15.55 -18.42
C ASN A 966 14.34 -16.02 -17.15
N ILE A 967 15.59 -16.46 -17.31
CA ILE A 967 16.44 -16.91 -16.21
C ILE A 967 17.43 -15.80 -15.87
N ARG A 968 17.38 -15.33 -14.62
CA ARG A 968 18.35 -14.42 -14.03
C ARG A 968 19.27 -15.19 -13.10
N LEU A 969 20.57 -14.97 -13.23
CA LEU A 969 21.61 -15.64 -12.43
C LEU A 969 22.37 -14.61 -11.57
N ASP A 970 22.61 -14.96 -10.31
CA ASP A 970 23.42 -14.17 -9.38
C ASP A 970 24.86 -13.94 -9.89
N PRO A 971 25.57 -12.91 -9.37
CA PRO A 971 27.02 -12.77 -9.56
C PRO A 971 27.77 -14.06 -9.21
N ALA A 972 28.61 -14.54 -10.14
CA ALA A 972 29.29 -15.85 -10.08
C ALA A 972 28.36 -17.09 -9.95
N GLY A 973 27.04 -16.93 -10.03
CA GLY A 973 26.06 -18.01 -9.91
C GLY A 973 26.15 -19.03 -11.04
N VAL A 974 26.13 -20.31 -10.68
CA VAL A 974 26.27 -21.43 -11.62
C VAL A 974 24.96 -22.22 -11.78
N LEU A 975 24.66 -22.63 -13.02
CA LEU A 975 23.76 -23.76 -13.29
C LEU A 975 24.64 -24.94 -13.74
N GLN A 976 24.67 -26.02 -12.95
CA GLN A 976 25.42 -27.23 -13.23
C GLN A 976 24.50 -28.34 -13.76
N ILE A 977 24.81 -28.88 -14.93
CA ILE A 977 24.06 -29.91 -15.63
C ILE A 977 24.91 -31.19 -15.70
N ASP A 978 24.77 -32.04 -14.68
CA ASP A 978 25.37 -33.38 -14.69
C ASP A 978 24.42 -34.41 -15.37
N GLY A 979 23.12 -34.12 -15.43
CA GLY A 979 22.07 -34.88 -16.15
C GLY A 979 21.81 -34.38 -17.58
N SER A 980 20.57 -34.01 -17.90
CA SER A 980 20.21 -33.37 -19.17
C SER A 980 19.56 -32.00 -19.00
N LEU A 981 19.75 -31.12 -19.98
CA LEU A 981 19.04 -29.85 -20.13
C LEU A 981 18.40 -29.75 -21.52
N LEU A 982 17.12 -29.45 -21.55
CA LEU A 982 16.34 -29.21 -22.76
C LEU A 982 15.81 -27.77 -22.74
N ALA A 983 16.60 -26.82 -23.24
CA ALA A 983 16.21 -25.42 -23.40
C ALA A 983 15.96 -25.14 -24.88
N VAL A 984 14.69 -25.11 -25.30
CA VAL A 984 14.30 -25.02 -26.71
C VAL A 984 13.31 -23.87 -26.90
N GLY A 985 13.83 -22.68 -27.18
CA GLY A 985 13.05 -21.51 -27.54
C GLY A 985 12.59 -21.50 -29.01
N THR A 986 11.80 -20.50 -29.38
CA THR A 986 11.43 -20.22 -30.77
C THR A 986 12.02 -18.89 -31.24
N ASP A 987 12.00 -18.67 -32.55
CA ASP A 987 12.49 -17.44 -33.17
C ASP A 987 11.69 -16.19 -32.72
N ASP A 988 10.44 -16.37 -32.27
CA ASP A 988 9.57 -15.33 -31.69
C ASP A 988 9.63 -15.28 -30.14
N LEU A 989 9.99 -16.38 -29.48
CA LEU A 989 10.07 -16.54 -28.02
C LEU A 989 11.39 -17.24 -27.62
N PRO A 990 12.53 -16.52 -27.69
CA PRO A 990 13.82 -17.06 -27.26
C PRO A 990 13.89 -17.23 -25.74
N ILE A 991 14.79 -18.09 -25.28
CA ILE A 991 15.06 -18.30 -23.84
C ILE A 991 16.20 -17.38 -23.41
N HIS A 992 16.00 -16.60 -22.35
CA HIS A 992 16.97 -15.61 -21.88
C HIS A 992 17.76 -16.10 -20.66
N PHE A 993 19.09 -15.98 -20.73
CA PHE A 993 20.01 -16.12 -19.60
C PHE A 993 20.70 -14.77 -19.34
N LEU A 994 20.29 -14.11 -18.27
CA LEU A 994 20.65 -12.73 -17.93
C LEU A 994 21.31 -12.68 -16.55
N PRO A 995 22.09 -11.64 -16.22
CA PRO A 995 22.45 -11.38 -14.83
C PRO A 995 21.22 -10.94 -14.02
N PHE A 996 21.24 -11.23 -12.72
CA PHE A 996 20.26 -10.70 -11.77
C PHE A 996 20.55 -9.23 -11.44
N ASP A 997 21.78 -8.93 -11.01
CA ASP A 997 22.31 -7.57 -10.92
C ASP A 997 22.70 -7.07 -12.33
N PRO A 998 22.06 -6.03 -12.90
CA PRO A 998 22.35 -5.56 -14.25
C PRO A 998 23.75 -4.96 -14.43
N VAL A 999 24.49 -4.70 -13.34
CA VAL A 999 25.86 -4.17 -13.35
C VAL A 999 26.90 -5.28 -13.28
N VAL A 1000 26.55 -6.47 -12.77
CA VAL A 1000 27.52 -7.53 -12.42
C VAL A 1000 27.20 -8.83 -13.15
N SER A 1001 28.14 -9.25 -14.00
CA SER A 1001 28.06 -10.48 -14.78
C SER A 1001 27.83 -11.74 -13.93
N TRP A 1002 27.07 -12.72 -14.45
CA TRP A 1002 26.78 -14.00 -13.80
C TRP A 1002 27.87 -15.06 -14.07
N GLY A 1003 27.80 -16.21 -13.40
CA GLY A 1003 28.82 -17.28 -13.45
C GLY A 1003 28.84 -18.08 -14.76
N SER A 1004 28.30 -19.30 -14.77
CA SER A 1004 28.37 -20.21 -15.92
C SER A 1004 27.21 -21.20 -16.01
N LEU A 1005 26.89 -21.61 -17.24
CA LEU A 1005 26.20 -22.87 -17.52
C LEU A 1005 27.28 -23.95 -17.65
N ARG A 1006 27.33 -24.92 -16.74
CA ARG A 1006 28.40 -25.95 -16.68
C ARG A 1006 27.83 -27.34 -16.94
N PHE A 1007 28.16 -27.92 -18.08
CA PHE A 1007 27.67 -29.23 -18.52
C PHE A 1007 28.71 -30.32 -18.29
N LYS A 1008 28.35 -31.36 -17.55
CA LYS A 1008 29.07 -32.65 -17.49
C LYS A 1008 28.27 -33.81 -18.08
N GLY A 1009 26.95 -33.65 -18.16
CA GLY A 1009 26.04 -34.53 -18.87
C GLY A 1009 25.77 -34.04 -20.29
N SER A 1010 24.50 -33.86 -20.62
CA SER A 1010 24.03 -33.47 -21.95
C SER A 1010 23.21 -32.19 -21.98
N GLY A 1011 23.20 -31.49 -23.12
CA GLY A 1011 22.45 -30.24 -23.27
C GLY A 1011 21.99 -29.96 -24.70
N ILE A 1012 20.78 -29.44 -24.83
CA ILE A 1012 20.27 -28.80 -26.05
C ILE A 1012 19.90 -27.36 -25.69
N LEU A 1013 20.56 -26.41 -26.35
CA LEU A 1013 20.34 -24.97 -26.25
C LEU A 1013 19.91 -24.47 -27.64
N ARG A 1014 18.60 -24.31 -27.89
CA ARG A 1014 18.07 -23.81 -29.16
C ARG A 1014 17.34 -22.48 -28.97
N ASN A 1015 17.61 -21.50 -29.83
CA ASN A 1015 17.06 -20.13 -29.74
C ASN A 1015 17.23 -19.54 -28.33
N ILE A 1016 18.44 -19.60 -27.77
CA ILE A 1016 18.76 -18.94 -26.49
C ILE A 1016 19.47 -17.61 -26.72
N VAL A 1017 19.31 -16.67 -25.79
CA VAL A 1017 20.04 -15.41 -25.71
C VAL A 1017 20.70 -15.34 -24.34
N ALA A 1018 22.02 -15.47 -24.30
CA ALA A 1018 22.83 -15.37 -23.09
C ALA A 1018 23.77 -14.16 -23.18
N VAL A 1019 23.71 -13.27 -22.17
CA VAL A 1019 24.53 -12.05 -22.10
C VAL A 1019 25.16 -11.86 -20.73
N HIS A 1020 26.36 -11.27 -20.67
CA HIS A 1020 27.05 -10.92 -19.41
C HIS A 1020 27.25 -12.09 -18.42
N GLY A 1021 27.72 -13.25 -18.92
CA GLY A 1021 28.17 -14.37 -18.08
C GLY A 1021 29.69 -14.43 -17.94
N ASN A 1022 30.22 -15.54 -17.44
CA ASN A 1022 31.65 -15.85 -17.20
C ASN A 1022 32.33 -15.14 -16.00
N ASN A 1023 31.59 -14.63 -15.02
CA ASN A 1023 32.13 -14.10 -13.78
C ASN A 1023 32.60 -15.19 -12.80
N ASN A 1024 33.62 -15.95 -13.20
CA ASN A 1024 34.15 -17.09 -12.43
C ASN A 1024 35.37 -16.71 -11.59
N TYR A 1025 35.33 -15.60 -10.84
CA TYR A 1025 36.46 -15.17 -10.01
C TYR A 1025 36.65 -16.09 -8.78
N PRO A 1026 37.89 -16.50 -8.40
CA PRO A 1026 39.19 -16.13 -8.96
C PRO A 1026 39.81 -17.23 -9.86
N LEU A 1027 39.20 -17.56 -10.99
CA LEU A 1027 39.87 -18.35 -12.05
C LEU A 1027 40.70 -17.45 -12.98
N PRO A 1028 41.88 -17.92 -13.44
CA PRO A 1028 42.74 -17.14 -14.33
C PRO A 1028 42.13 -16.95 -15.73
N PRO A 1029 42.58 -15.93 -16.49
CA PRO A 1029 42.20 -15.71 -17.88
C PRO A 1029 42.24 -16.99 -18.73
N GLY A 1030 41.20 -17.21 -19.53
CA GLY A 1030 41.05 -18.40 -20.37
C GLY A 1030 40.62 -19.71 -19.67
N ALA A 1031 40.65 -19.81 -18.33
CA ALA A 1031 40.33 -21.05 -17.60
C ALA A 1031 38.83 -21.26 -17.29
N ALA A 1032 37.96 -20.41 -17.82
CA ALA A 1032 36.50 -20.49 -17.65
C ALA A 1032 35.76 -20.02 -18.92
N GLY A 1033 34.45 -20.29 -19.01
CA GLY A 1033 33.58 -19.73 -20.03
C GLY A 1033 32.15 -19.51 -19.55
N MET A 1034 31.37 -18.70 -20.27
CA MET A 1034 29.94 -18.50 -20.01
C MET A 1034 29.19 -19.84 -20.14
N VAL A 1035 29.54 -20.61 -21.17
CA VAL A 1035 29.21 -22.03 -21.27
C VAL A 1035 30.50 -22.84 -21.06
N MET A 1036 30.46 -23.82 -20.16
CA MET A 1036 31.54 -24.80 -19.96
C MET A 1036 31.02 -26.20 -20.22
N VAL A 1037 31.78 -27.03 -20.93
CA VAL A 1037 31.44 -28.44 -21.19
C VAL A 1037 32.62 -29.34 -20.80
N GLU A 1038 32.40 -30.33 -19.95
CA GLU A 1038 33.45 -31.16 -19.34
C GLU A 1038 33.11 -32.66 -19.44
N ASN A 1039 33.69 -33.34 -20.43
CA ASN A 1039 33.33 -34.72 -20.83
C ASN A 1039 31.84 -34.90 -21.24
N GLY A 1040 31.16 -33.79 -21.58
CA GLY A 1040 29.73 -33.76 -21.88
C GLY A 1040 29.41 -33.76 -23.37
N LYS A 1041 28.12 -33.64 -23.69
CA LYS A 1041 27.62 -33.49 -25.07
C LYS A 1041 26.58 -32.39 -25.20
N VAL A 1042 26.90 -31.31 -25.92
CA VAL A 1042 26.05 -30.13 -26.03
C VAL A 1042 25.81 -29.74 -27.50
N ALA A 1043 24.54 -29.48 -27.83
CA ALA A 1043 24.13 -28.88 -29.10
C ALA A 1043 23.62 -27.45 -28.86
N ILE A 1044 24.15 -26.49 -29.60
CA ILE A 1044 23.80 -25.07 -29.56
C ILE A 1044 23.29 -24.66 -30.95
N GLU A 1045 22.04 -24.23 -31.05
CA GLU A 1045 21.37 -23.97 -32.32
C GLU A 1045 20.67 -22.61 -32.32
N LYS A 1046 20.79 -21.82 -33.40
CA LYS A 1046 20.16 -20.49 -33.54
C LYS A 1046 20.35 -19.53 -32.36
N SER A 1047 21.44 -19.66 -31.60
CA SER A 1047 21.58 -19.01 -30.30
C SER A 1047 22.56 -17.85 -30.33
N VAL A 1048 22.39 -16.91 -29.40
CA VAL A 1048 23.20 -15.70 -29.25
C VAL A 1048 23.90 -15.74 -27.91
N LEU A 1049 25.23 -15.84 -27.92
CA LEU A 1049 26.09 -15.81 -26.74
C LEU A 1049 27.00 -14.59 -26.84
N LEU A 1050 26.72 -13.54 -26.06
CA LEU A 1050 27.42 -12.26 -26.16
C LEU A 1050 27.93 -11.75 -24.80
N ASP A 1051 28.95 -10.91 -24.85
CA ASP A 1051 29.40 -10.12 -23.71
C ASP A 1051 29.88 -10.95 -22.52
N ALA A 1052 30.43 -12.14 -22.80
CA ALA A 1052 31.17 -12.94 -21.83
C ALA A 1052 32.27 -12.09 -21.18
N ASP A 1053 32.25 -12.07 -19.85
CA ASP A 1053 33.12 -11.27 -19.01
C ASP A 1053 34.41 -12.00 -18.64
N ASN A 1054 35.33 -11.29 -17.97
CA ASN A 1054 36.71 -11.72 -17.75
C ASN A 1054 37.49 -11.92 -19.10
N ALA A 1055 38.82 -11.96 -19.06
CA ALA A 1055 39.65 -12.15 -20.25
C ALA A 1055 39.69 -13.63 -20.67
N GLY A 1056 38.52 -14.20 -20.98
CA GLY A 1056 38.30 -15.63 -21.13
C GLY A 1056 37.55 -16.03 -22.40
N ASN A 1057 36.87 -17.17 -22.33
CA ASN A 1057 36.14 -17.75 -23.46
C ASN A 1057 34.63 -17.45 -23.34
N THR A 1058 33.93 -17.38 -24.47
CA THR A 1058 32.46 -17.43 -24.46
C THR A 1058 32.00 -18.87 -24.21
N ILE A 1059 32.64 -19.85 -24.87
CA ILE A 1059 32.48 -21.28 -24.61
C ILE A 1059 33.85 -21.91 -24.29
N LEU A 1060 33.92 -22.76 -23.27
CA LEU A 1060 35.07 -23.60 -22.97
C LEU A 1060 34.66 -25.08 -23.07
N SER A 1061 35.28 -25.85 -23.97
CA SER A 1061 35.01 -27.27 -24.17
C SER A 1061 36.23 -28.11 -23.80
N ASN A 1062 36.04 -29.00 -22.83
CA ASN A 1062 37.06 -29.90 -22.29
C ASN A 1062 36.64 -31.35 -22.58
N PHE A 1063 37.37 -32.04 -23.47
CA PHE A 1063 37.14 -33.45 -23.83
C PHE A 1063 35.68 -33.82 -24.18
N SER A 1064 34.96 -32.89 -24.81
CA SER A 1064 33.49 -32.96 -24.99
C SER A 1064 33.07 -32.96 -26.46
N ASP A 1065 31.86 -33.45 -26.73
CA ASP A 1065 31.20 -33.35 -28.04
C ASP A 1065 30.39 -32.04 -28.11
N LEU A 1066 30.82 -31.08 -28.93
CA LEU A 1066 30.14 -29.79 -29.08
C LEU A 1066 29.68 -29.59 -30.54
N GLN A 1067 28.37 -29.35 -30.72
CA GLN A 1067 27.78 -28.99 -32.01
C GLN A 1067 27.22 -27.56 -31.93
N ILE A 1068 27.54 -26.70 -32.89
CA ILE A 1068 27.03 -25.33 -32.97
C ILE A 1068 26.53 -25.02 -34.39
N VAL A 1069 25.27 -24.56 -34.50
CA VAL A 1069 24.58 -24.30 -35.77
C VAL A 1069 23.87 -22.94 -35.74
N ASP A 1070 23.95 -22.17 -36.83
CA ASP A 1070 23.20 -20.91 -37.05
C ASP A 1070 23.32 -19.86 -35.92
N SER A 1071 24.42 -19.87 -35.16
CA SER A 1071 24.56 -19.15 -33.88
C SER A 1071 25.56 -17.99 -33.94
N LEU A 1072 25.40 -17.00 -33.06
CA LEU A 1072 26.28 -15.83 -32.90
C LEU A 1072 27.05 -15.92 -31.56
N ILE A 1073 28.37 -15.78 -31.62
CA ILE A 1073 29.28 -15.85 -30.46
C ILE A 1073 30.18 -14.61 -30.44
N GLY A 1074 30.34 -13.96 -29.28
CA GLY A 1074 31.38 -12.96 -29.07
C GLY A 1074 31.00 -11.80 -28.17
N GLN A 1075 31.13 -10.57 -28.66
CA GLN A 1075 30.94 -9.34 -27.86
C GLN A 1075 30.08 -8.30 -28.61
N SER A 1076 29.28 -7.52 -27.87
CA SER A 1076 28.52 -6.38 -28.40
C SER A 1076 29.46 -5.35 -29.03
N GLU A 1077 30.54 -5.00 -28.30
CA GLU A 1077 31.66 -4.14 -28.68
C GLU A 1077 33.01 -4.85 -28.45
N LYS A 1078 34.06 -4.46 -29.17
CA LYS A 1078 35.38 -5.11 -29.05
C LYS A 1078 36.11 -4.62 -27.81
N ARG A 1079 36.30 -5.51 -26.81
CA ARG A 1079 36.96 -5.18 -25.55
C ARG A 1079 38.46 -4.94 -25.75
N ALA A 1080 39.04 -4.10 -24.87
CA ALA A 1080 40.46 -3.75 -24.90
C ALA A 1080 41.41 -4.83 -24.32
N PHE A 1081 40.90 -6.06 -24.11
CA PHE A 1081 41.65 -7.19 -23.53
C PHE A 1081 41.35 -8.49 -24.29
N PRO A 1082 42.24 -9.50 -24.23
CA PRO A 1082 42.06 -10.81 -24.86
C PRO A 1082 40.69 -11.43 -24.60
N THR A 1083 39.98 -11.78 -25.66
CA THR A 1083 38.66 -12.44 -25.61
C THR A 1083 38.60 -13.56 -26.65
N THR A 1084 38.16 -14.74 -26.22
CA THR A 1084 38.06 -15.94 -27.06
C THR A 1084 36.60 -16.32 -27.30
N GLY A 1085 36.25 -16.71 -28.52
CA GLY A 1085 34.93 -17.28 -28.82
C GLY A 1085 34.79 -18.67 -28.20
N ILE A 1086 35.54 -19.64 -28.71
CA ILE A 1086 35.56 -21.03 -28.24
C ILE A 1086 36.98 -21.43 -27.85
N GLY A 1087 37.18 -21.82 -26.58
CA GLY A 1087 38.38 -22.50 -26.09
C GLY A 1087 38.20 -24.01 -26.11
N LEU A 1088 39.20 -24.75 -26.61
CA LEU A 1088 39.15 -26.21 -26.80
C LEU A 1088 40.31 -26.94 -26.08
N ASN A 1089 39.98 -27.99 -25.33
CA ASN A 1089 40.90 -28.92 -24.68
C ASN A 1089 40.52 -30.35 -25.06
N GLY A 1090 40.76 -30.73 -26.32
CA GLY A 1090 40.32 -32.02 -26.90
C GLY A 1090 38.80 -32.16 -27.06
N GLY A 1091 38.36 -33.32 -27.54
CA GLY A 1091 36.95 -33.60 -27.87
C GLY A 1091 36.66 -33.41 -29.36
N SER A 1092 35.39 -33.15 -29.72
CA SER A 1092 34.96 -32.88 -31.09
C SER A 1092 34.18 -31.56 -31.18
N LEU A 1093 34.36 -30.83 -32.29
CA LEU A 1093 33.65 -29.57 -32.55
C LEU A 1093 33.06 -29.56 -33.96
N PHE A 1094 31.73 -29.48 -34.05
CA PHE A 1094 30.99 -29.38 -35.30
C PHE A 1094 30.40 -27.97 -35.46
N LEU A 1095 30.83 -27.22 -36.48
CA LEU A 1095 30.39 -25.84 -36.75
C LEU A 1095 29.67 -25.74 -38.10
N THR A 1096 28.48 -25.15 -38.11
CA THR A 1096 27.74 -24.83 -39.34
C THR A 1096 27.13 -23.44 -39.23
N ASN A 1097 27.51 -22.52 -40.12
CA ASN A 1097 26.96 -21.16 -40.16
C ASN A 1097 27.03 -20.41 -38.80
N VAL A 1098 28.17 -20.50 -38.11
CA VAL A 1098 28.41 -19.81 -36.83
C VAL A 1098 29.12 -18.50 -37.07
N THR A 1099 28.60 -17.40 -36.51
CA THR A 1099 29.20 -16.05 -36.61
C THR A 1099 30.01 -15.73 -35.37
N PHE A 1100 31.23 -15.24 -35.55
CA PHE A 1100 32.11 -14.76 -34.49
C PHE A 1100 32.23 -13.23 -34.58
N LYS A 1101 32.03 -12.50 -33.49
CA LYS A 1101 31.96 -11.02 -33.52
C LYS A 1101 32.79 -10.35 -32.42
N ASN A 1102 33.61 -9.36 -32.80
CA ASN A 1102 34.32 -8.44 -31.89
C ASN A 1102 35.25 -9.12 -30.87
N LEU A 1103 35.96 -10.18 -31.30
CA LEU A 1103 36.87 -10.97 -30.46
C LEU A 1103 38.33 -10.67 -30.79
N GLU A 1104 39.25 -11.11 -29.91
CA GLU A 1104 40.66 -11.30 -30.28
C GLU A 1104 40.77 -12.59 -31.12
N THR A 1105 40.41 -13.74 -30.53
CA THR A 1105 40.46 -15.05 -31.19
C THR A 1105 39.07 -15.68 -31.31
N GLY A 1106 38.72 -16.16 -32.50
CA GLY A 1106 37.49 -16.90 -32.74
C GLY A 1106 37.51 -18.27 -32.05
N ILE A 1107 38.43 -19.13 -32.46
CA ILE A 1107 38.59 -20.50 -31.93
C ILE A 1107 40.05 -20.74 -31.51
N ARG A 1108 40.26 -21.16 -30.26
CA ARG A 1108 41.59 -21.38 -29.64
C ARG A 1108 41.73 -22.79 -29.09
N ASN A 1109 42.70 -23.56 -29.58
CA ASN A 1109 43.10 -24.82 -28.92
C ASN A 1109 44.03 -24.48 -27.76
N GLN A 1110 43.60 -24.80 -26.53
CA GLN A 1110 44.31 -24.46 -25.30
C GLN A 1110 45.27 -25.57 -24.82
N SER A 1111 45.05 -26.83 -25.21
CA SER A 1111 45.92 -27.95 -24.85
C SER A 1111 45.94 -29.07 -25.89
N LEU A 1112 46.75 -30.11 -25.62
CA LEU A 1112 46.80 -31.35 -26.39
C LEU A 1112 46.06 -32.47 -25.64
N PRO A 1113 45.38 -33.41 -26.33
CA PRO A 1113 45.22 -33.50 -27.78
C PRO A 1113 44.36 -32.37 -28.36
N LEU A 1114 44.62 -32.02 -29.62
CA LEU A 1114 43.75 -31.11 -30.37
C LEU A 1114 42.36 -31.72 -30.52
N ALA A 1115 41.32 -30.88 -30.58
CA ALA A 1115 39.96 -31.33 -30.85
C ALA A 1115 39.75 -31.64 -32.35
N ASP A 1116 38.93 -32.64 -32.66
CA ASP A 1116 38.51 -32.95 -34.03
C ASP A 1116 37.52 -31.87 -34.52
N LEU A 1117 38.01 -30.95 -35.35
CA LEU A 1117 37.25 -29.82 -35.89
C LEU A 1117 36.61 -30.16 -37.24
N TYR A 1118 35.28 -30.11 -37.29
CA TYR A 1118 34.47 -30.28 -38.49
C TYR A 1118 33.69 -28.99 -38.77
N GLN A 1119 33.96 -28.33 -39.91
CA GLN A 1119 33.31 -27.06 -40.25
C GLN A 1119 32.96 -26.95 -41.74
N THR A 1120 31.92 -26.19 -42.03
CA THR A 1120 31.67 -25.62 -43.37
C THR A 1120 32.64 -24.46 -43.64
N SER A 1121 32.65 -23.89 -44.85
CA SER A 1121 33.30 -22.58 -45.04
C SER A 1121 32.61 -21.54 -44.14
N MET A 1122 33.41 -20.71 -43.48
CA MET A 1122 32.99 -19.69 -42.51
C MET A 1122 33.84 -18.42 -42.66
N ASP A 1123 34.49 -18.21 -43.80
CA ASP A 1123 35.50 -17.16 -43.96
C ASP A 1123 34.89 -15.74 -43.84
N ASP A 1124 33.65 -15.56 -44.30
CA ASP A 1124 32.85 -14.32 -44.15
C ASP A 1124 32.22 -14.16 -42.74
N ASN A 1125 32.29 -15.18 -41.87
CA ASN A 1125 31.57 -15.21 -40.60
C ASN A 1125 32.35 -14.60 -39.41
N PHE A 1126 33.59 -14.16 -39.62
CA PHE A 1126 34.44 -13.57 -38.58
C PHE A 1126 34.44 -12.04 -38.69
N ILE A 1127 33.58 -11.40 -37.89
CA ILE A 1127 33.32 -9.95 -37.94
C ILE A 1127 34.18 -9.26 -36.86
N ASN A 1128 35.20 -8.51 -37.27
CA ASN A 1128 36.12 -7.80 -36.36
C ASN A 1128 36.82 -8.75 -35.35
N VAL A 1129 37.32 -9.89 -35.85
CA VAL A 1129 38.11 -10.88 -35.10
C VAL A 1129 39.55 -10.82 -35.62
N ASP A 1130 40.55 -10.75 -34.73
CA ASP A 1130 41.95 -10.60 -35.15
C ASP A 1130 42.56 -11.93 -35.62
N TYR A 1131 42.19 -13.03 -34.95
CA TYR A 1131 42.62 -14.39 -35.26
C TYR A 1131 41.40 -15.31 -35.39
N HIS A 1132 41.01 -15.70 -36.61
CA HIS A 1132 39.85 -16.59 -36.81
C HIS A 1132 40.06 -17.93 -36.07
N PHE A 1133 41.26 -18.47 -36.22
CA PHE A 1133 41.80 -19.63 -35.52
C PHE A 1133 43.17 -19.26 -34.96
N ASP A 1134 43.50 -19.75 -33.77
CA ASP A 1134 44.81 -19.53 -33.14
C ASP A 1134 45.94 -20.21 -33.96
N PRO A 1135 47.09 -19.55 -34.20
CA PRO A 1135 48.25 -20.20 -34.82
C PRO A 1135 48.80 -21.32 -33.91
N PRO A 1136 49.58 -22.29 -34.44
CA PRO A 1136 50.10 -23.40 -33.64
C PRO A 1136 50.96 -22.93 -32.46
N LEU A 1137 50.94 -23.70 -31.37
CA LEU A 1137 51.72 -23.49 -30.13
C LEU A 1137 53.25 -23.70 -30.27
N PHE A 1138 53.82 -23.31 -31.41
CA PHE A 1138 55.23 -23.50 -31.77
C PHE A 1138 55.81 -22.30 -32.55
N ASP A 1139 55.77 -21.10 -31.95
CA ASP A 1139 56.69 -20.04 -32.34
C ASP A 1139 57.13 -19.20 -31.12
N VAL A 1140 57.94 -19.84 -30.27
CA VAL A 1140 58.81 -19.15 -29.29
C VAL A 1140 60.25 -19.31 -29.76
N PRO A 1141 60.81 -18.33 -30.49
CA PRO A 1141 62.24 -18.31 -30.81
C PRO A 1141 63.05 -18.20 -29.52
N SER A 1142 64.06 -19.07 -29.37
CA SER A 1142 64.94 -19.05 -28.20
C SER A 1142 65.86 -17.82 -28.18
N LEU A 1143 65.75 -17.01 -27.12
CA LEU A 1143 66.71 -15.97 -26.71
C LEU A 1143 66.79 -15.90 -25.19
#